data_AF-A0A310SBZ2-F1
#
_entry.id   AF-A0A310SBZ2-F1
#
_cell.length_a   1.000
_cell.length_b   1.000
_cell.length_c   1.000
_cell.angle_alpha   90.00
_cell.angle_beta   90.00
_cell.angle_gamma   90.00
#
_symmetry.space_group_name_H-M   'P 1'
#
loop_
_entity.id
_entity.type
_entity.pdbx_description
1 polymer ?
#
loop_
_entity_poly.entity_id
_entity_poly.type
_entity_poly.pdbx_seq_one_letter_code
_entity_poly.pdbx_strand_id
1 'polypeptide(L)'
;ETEHINNLFNKRFTIVNNGCYLMPQPTAMFKDCLWTVNELQQIKNELNTAKDRLSNYDLDEWHLHTKFKNSAKDVMVRLKNYVQPEFLTQAWCKFYEIVSSFPLIPVNCIYNSNKCFKSIHLCEAPGAFITSLNHWLKTNIPNIKWDWFAMTLNPYYEGNPTSIMVDDDRFIRHTLSHWYFGEDNTGNLMNLKNLDGLIKLLEPHNDIFLITADGSIDCADVPAEQESILIHLHFCEIIAALQLLSTEGSFVLKIFTIFECNTICLIYILSCCFRNVNVIKPVTSKEGNSETYVVCTNFKGPTFISPYLEKLRDHYEYGPKQAIFSKHDIPCEFINTIVECTEFFKSKQLLVIMDNIDTFHYIDPKILQNLKQMQCLVADKYVRDYNVKKLKKGEIVGNKVILGKSVSINQYKRSLQGSYNERCKKQHSAPLDRIRSLSNDFNKIEIQVSSGIIINFKFSEFPEDLQIRSGKVFHKICNSKFCNKNALRIQNVPYGLVRFGVAPDHPEVKNVIHTFEKTAANPRFQFIGNVNVGRDVTIKELQELYHAVLLTYGAEEDKILNIPGENLDNIISGRRFVGWYNGVPADSKLNINLDVEEAVVLGQGNVAIDIARILLTPVDKLKNTDITSYALEKLSQSKVRKVSLIGRRGPLQAAFTIAELREILKLDSCKTYWRSDDFINIKQIVNTLARPRKRLTKLMLENLEETSSDTKIITKGLYPIFLRSPVKFLGSNSVHGIKLSINRLEGNDISTQVAIPTGLFEEIPCGLAFRSIGYKSIQIDVSIPFNAKNGCIRHLGGKVQDKLYAAGWVATGPVGVILSTMTNAFQVGTLISKELSIIENKPGFIGLSKILNQKGVPMISYNDWKKIDNVECERGKILGKPREKIVDINEMLEIALK
;
A
#
# COMPACT_ATOMS: atom_id res chain seq x y z
N GLU A 1 -41.17 -18.49 -8.42
CA GLU A 1 -40.32 -17.42 -8.99
C GLU A 1 -40.59 -16.05 -8.35
N THR A 2 -41.80 -15.50 -8.42
CA THR A 2 -42.16 -14.15 -7.92
C THR A 2 -41.68 -13.86 -6.48
N GLU A 3 -41.83 -14.81 -5.56
CA GLU A 3 -41.37 -14.69 -4.17
C GLU A 3 -39.84 -14.58 -4.06
N HIS A 4 -39.11 -15.42 -4.81
CA HIS A 4 -37.65 -15.38 -4.88
C HIS A 4 -37.15 -14.04 -5.45
N ILE A 5 -37.82 -13.51 -6.49
CA ILE A 5 -37.56 -12.15 -7.01
C ILE A 5 -37.78 -11.10 -5.91
N ASN A 6 -38.90 -11.15 -5.18
CA ASN A 6 -39.15 -10.19 -4.10
C ASN A 6 -38.10 -10.29 -2.97
N ASN A 7 -37.63 -11.50 -2.64
CA ASN A 7 -36.58 -11.73 -1.66
C ASN A 7 -35.21 -11.15 -2.04
N LEU A 8 -34.94 -10.92 -3.34
CA LEU A 8 -33.72 -10.23 -3.79
C LEU A 8 -33.72 -8.72 -3.47
N PHE A 9 -34.91 -8.10 -3.41
CA PHE A 9 -35.10 -6.68 -3.07
C PHE A 9 -35.34 -6.49 -1.57
N ASN A 10 -35.96 -7.46 -0.89
CA ASN A 10 -36.23 -7.43 0.56
C ASN A 10 -34.99 -7.72 1.44
N LYS A 11 -33.79 -7.29 1.03
CA LYS A 11 -32.54 -7.44 1.78
C LYS A 11 -32.36 -6.28 2.79
N ARG A 12 -33.35 -6.10 3.68
CA ARG A 12 -33.39 -5.03 4.70
C ARG A 12 -33.62 -5.61 6.10
N PHE A 13 -33.04 -4.96 7.10
CA PHE A 13 -33.23 -5.22 8.52
C PHE A 13 -33.55 -3.90 9.24
N THR A 14 -34.51 -3.88 10.16
CA THR A 14 -34.88 -2.69 10.93
C THR A 14 -34.36 -2.83 12.35
N ILE A 15 -33.59 -1.86 12.82
CA ILE A 15 -33.13 -1.80 14.21
C ILE A 15 -34.24 -1.17 15.04
N VAL A 16 -35.05 -2.01 15.69
CA VAL A 16 -36.29 -1.60 16.34
C VAL A 16 -36.00 -0.88 17.66
N ASN A 17 -36.07 0.45 17.65
CA ASN A 17 -36.07 1.24 18.88
C ASN A 17 -37.48 1.29 19.46
N ASN A 18 -37.76 0.47 20.48
CA ASN A 18 -39.03 0.42 21.21
C ASN A 18 -39.32 1.68 22.08
N GLY A 19 -38.60 2.79 21.84
CA GLY A 19 -38.66 4.03 22.63
C GLY A 19 -37.65 4.10 23.77
N CYS A 20 -36.93 3.00 24.06
CA CYS A 20 -36.14 2.82 25.28
C CYS A 20 -34.64 3.14 25.14
N TYR A 21 -34.11 3.39 23.93
CA TYR A 21 -32.68 3.66 23.76
C TYR A 21 -32.32 5.10 24.18
N LEU A 22 -31.82 5.22 25.41
CA LEU A 22 -31.29 6.45 25.98
C LEU A 22 -29.79 6.56 25.71
N MET A 23 -29.33 7.75 25.32
CA MET A 23 -27.89 8.00 25.19
C MET A 23 -27.27 8.10 26.60
N PRO A 24 -26.17 7.39 26.89
CA PRO A 24 -25.47 7.47 28.17
C PRO A 24 -24.96 8.89 28.42
N GLN A 25 -24.75 9.29 29.68
CA GLN A 25 -24.31 10.67 29.98
C GLN A 25 -22.96 11.01 29.32
N PRO A 26 -22.72 12.26 28.86
CA PRO A 26 -21.47 12.65 28.21
C PRO A 26 -20.22 12.35 29.06
N THR A 27 -20.37 12.36 30.39
CA THR A 27 -19.32 12.06 31.37
C THR A 27 -18.99 10.57 31.50
N ALA A 28 -19.74 9.65 30.89
CA ALA A 28 -19.43 8.22 30.82
C ALA A 28 -18.55 7.86 29.61
N MET A 29 -18.60 8.67 28.54
CA MET A 29 -17.98 8.36 27.26
C MET A 29 -16.46 8.23 27.33
N PHE A 30 -15.89 7.39 26.46
CA PHE A 30 -14.44 7.23 26.25
C PHE A 30 -13.63 6.82 27.50
N LYS A 31 -14.26 6.16 28.48
CA LYS A 31 -13.56 5.66 29.67
C LYS A 31 -12.93 4.28 29.46
N ASP A 32 -13.70 3.35 28.91
CA ASP A 32 -13.31 1.93 28.86
C ASP A 32 -12.40 1.56 27.69
N CYS A 33 -11.67 0.45 27.88
CA CYS A 33 -11.00 -0.25 26.79
C CYS A 33 -12.02 -0.80 25.77
N LEU A 34 -11.57 -1.00 24.53
CA LEU A 34 -12.37 -1.64 23.50
C LEU A 34 -12.80 -3.05 23.94
N TRP A 35 -14.10 -3.32 23.88
CA TRP A 35 -14.73 -4.57 24.33
C TRP A 35 -15.29 -5.38 23.16
N THR A 36 -15.55 -6.67 23.37
CA THR A 36 -16.05 -7.59 22.34
C THR A 36 -17.41 -8.21 22.70
N VAL A 37 -18.06 -8.77 21.68
CA VAL A 37 -19.27 -9.59 21.76
C VAL A 37 -18.90 -10.92 21.09
N ASN A 38 -19.00 -12.03 21.82
CA ASN A 38 -18.41 -13.31 21.38
C ASN A 38 -19.14 -13.86 20.16
N GLU A 39 -20.44 -13.63 20.12
CA GLU A 39 -21.39 -13.99 19.07
C GLU A 39 -21.01 -13.30 17.75
N LEU A 40 -20.74 -11.99 17.79
CA LEU A 40 -20.29 -11.23 16.62
C LEU A 40 -18.91 -11.69 16.12
N GLN A 41 -18.00 -12.05 17.02
CA GLN A 41 -16.68 -12.56 16.67
C GLN A 41 -16.73 -14.00 16.12
N GLN A 42 -17.69 -14.82 16.56
CA GLN A 42 -17.98 -16.11 15.91
C GLN A 42 -18.51 -15.90 14.48
N ILE A 43 -19.49 -15.00 14.29
CA ILE A 43 -20.05 -14.65 12.97
C ILE A 43 -18.94 -14.12 12.03
N LYS A 44 -18.01 -13.30 12.54
CA LYS A 44 -16.81 -12.84 11.81
C LYS A 44 -15.93 -14.01 11.34
N ASN A 45 -15.67 -14.98 12.21
CA ASN A 45 -14.84 -16.16 11.91
C ASN A 45 -15.52 -17.13 10.92
N GLU A 46 -16.82 -17.37 11.05
CA GLU A 46 -17.59 -18.18 10.09
C GLU A 46 -17.58 -17.57 8.68
N LEU A 47 -17.85 -16.25 8.59
CA LEU A 47 -17.86 -15.53 7.33
C LEU A 47 -16.47 -15.50 6.67
N ASN A 48 -15.40 -15.37 7.45
CA ASN A 48 -14.02 -15.44 6.94
C ASN A 48 -13.66 -16.86 6.47
N THR A 49 -14.02 -17.90 7.23
CA THR A 49 -13.83 -19.31 6.81
C THR A 49 -14.52 -19.62 5.48
N ALA A 50 -15.71 -19.07 5.25
CA ALA A 50 -16.40 -19.20 3.98
C ALA A 50 -15.74 -18.42 2.83
N LYS A 51 -15.24 -17.21 3.10
CA LYS A 51 -14.45 -16.42 2.13
C LYS A 51 -13.15 -17.16 1.75
N ASP A 52 -12.50 -17.83 2.70
CA ASP A 52 -11.26 -18.58 2.45
C ASP A 52 -11.45 -19.75 1.48
N ARG A 53 -12.66 -20.36 1.40
CA ARG A 53 -12.98 -21.38 0.38
C ARG A 53 -12.88 -20.86 -1.06
N LEU A 54 -12.97 -19.53 -1.27
CA LEU A 54 -12.78 -18.90 -2.58
C LEU A 54 -11.31 -18.89 -3.04
N SER A 55 -10.37 -19.24 -2.16
CA SER A 55 -8.92 -19.33 -2.45
C SER A 55 -8.54 -20.36 -3.54
N ASN A 56 -9.50 -21.11 -4.09
CA ASN A 56 -9.25 -22.09 -5.15
C ASN A 56 -9.73 -21.66 -6.55
N TYR A 57 -10.47 -20.56 -6.69
CA TYR A 57 -11.14 -20.18 -7.95
C TYR A 57 -10.36 -19.10 -8.74
N ASP A 58 -10.35 -19.23 -10.08
CA ASP A 58 -9.80 -18.23 -11.01
C ASP A 58 -10.53 -16.92 -10.83
N LEU A 59 -9.83 -15.80 -10.61
CA LEU A 59 -10.51 -14.57 -10.26
C LEU A 59 -11.15 -13.88 -11.47
N ASP A 60 -10.64 -14.04 -12.68
CA ASP A 60 -11.36 -13.59 -13.88
C ASP A 60 -12.56 -14.50 -14.17
N GLU A 61 -12.40 -15.83 -14.12
CA GLU A 61 -13.53 -16.74 -14.32
C GLU A 61 -14.57 -16.62 -13.19
N TRP A 62 -14.16 -16.41 -11.94
CA TRP A 62 -15.04 -16.16 -10.81
C TRP A 62 -15.72 -14.79 -10.90
N HIS A 63 -15.03 -13.75 -11.34
CA HIS A 63 -15.68 -12.46 -11.62
C HIS A 63 -16.61 -12.52 -12.83
N LEU A 64 -16.30 -13.31 -13.86
CA LEU A 64 -17.20 -13.57 -14.98
C LEU A 64 -18.41 -14.38 -14.53
N HIS A 65 -18.22 -15.47 -13.78
CA HIS A 65 -19.26 -16.33 -13.20
C HIS A 65 -20.17 -15.54 -12.25
N THR A 66 -19.64 -14.88 -11.23
CA THR A 66 -20.44 -14.09 -10.28
C THR A 66 -21.12 -12.88 -10.94
N LYS A 67 -20.50 -12.24 -11.95
CA LYS A 67 -21.15 -11.19 -12.76
C LYS A 67 -22.24 -11.77 -13.67
N PHE A 68 -22.09 -13.01 -14.14
CA PHE A 68 -23.07 -13.73 -14.94
C PHE A 68 -24.23 -14.29 -14.10
N LYS A 69 -23.98 -14.70 -12.86
CA LYS A 69 -24.97 -15.17 -11.86
C LYS A 69 -25.71 -14.05 -11.16
N ASN A 70 -25.12 -12.86 -11.03
CA ASN A 70 -25.72 -11.69 -10.38
C ASN A 70 -27.14 -11.43 -10.91
N SER A 71 -28.13 -11.45 -10.02
CA SER A 71 -29.54 -11.36 -10.37
C SER A 71 -29.91 -9.99 -10.97
N ALA A 72 -29.21 -8.93 -10.58
CA ALA A 72 -29.43 -7.54 -11.00
C ALA A 72 -28.55 -7.08 -12.18
N LYS A 73 -27.77 -7.99 -12.79
CA LYS A 73 -26.83 -7.72 -13.91
C LYS A 73 -27.40 -6.81 -15.00
N ASP A 74 -28.63 -7.07 -15.44
CA ASP A 74 -29.22 -6.38 -16.60
C ASP A 74 -29.91 -5.05 -16.26
N VAL A 75 -29.99 -4.66 -14.97
CA VAL A 75 -30.54 -3.36 -14.52
C VAL A 75 -29.83 -2.19 -15.19
N MET A 76 -28.48 -2.16 -15.13
CA MET A 76 -27.70 -1.08 -15.74
C MET A 76 -27.83 -1.06 -17.28
N VAL A 77 -27.99 -2.23 -17.91
CA VAL A 77 -28.21 -2.33 -19.37
C VAL A 77 -29.56 -1.71 -19.74
N ARG A 78 -30.61 -2.00 -18.95
CA ARG A 78 -31.95 -1.44 -19.14
C ARG A 78 -31.95 0.07 -18.94
N LEU A 79 -31.35 0.57 -17.86
CA LEU A 79 -31.24 2.00 -17.58
C LEU A 79 -30.45 2.74 -18.68
N LYS A 80 -29.31 2.19 -19.13
CA LYS A 80 -28.50 2.80 -20.20
C LYS A 80 -29.27 2.94 -21.51
N ASN A 81 -30.07 1.93 -21.87
CA ASN A 81 -30.74 1.91 -23.17
C ASN A 81 -32.02 2.77 -23.18
N TYR A 82 -32.84 2.69 -22.13
CA TYR A 82 -34.18 3.29 -22.11
C TYR A 82 -34.30 4.58 -21.29
N VAL A 83 -33.57 4.70 -20.18
CA VAL A 83 -33.65 5.86 -19.26
C VAL A 83 -32.60 6.92 -19.60
N GLN A 84 -31.37 6.50 -19.91
CA GLN A 84 -30.20 7.36 -20.18
C GLN A 84 -29.90 8.39 -19.05
N PRO A 85 -29.60 7.94 -17.80
CA PRO A 85 -29.26 8.85 -16.70
C PRO A 85 -27.98 9.66 -16.91
N GLU A 86 -27.87 10.74 -16.13
CA GLU A 86 -26.79 11.73 -16.13
C GLU A 86 -25.41 11.11 -15.98
N PHE A 87 -25.25 10.23 -14.99
CA PHE A 87 -23.99 9.60 -14.61
C PHE A 87 -24.25 8.19 -14.05
N LEU A 88 -24.75 7.31 -14.92
CA LEU A 88 -25.15 5.94 -14.57
C LEU A 88 -23.94 5.10 -14.11
N THR A 89 -23.94 4.74 -12.83
CA THR A 89 -22.97 3.86 -12.17
C THR A 89 -23.69 2.86 -11.26
N GLN A 90 -22.97 1.87 -10.68
CA GLN A 90 -23.57 1.03 -9.63
C GLN A 90 -23.99 1.84 -8.40
N ALA A 91 -23.20 2.85 -7.99
CA ALA A 91 -23.54 3.73 -6.87
C ALA A 91 -24.83 4.53 -7.13
N TRP A 92 -25.01 5.04 -8.36
CA TRP A 92 -26.25 5.67 -8.82
C TRP A 92 -27.45 4.72 -8.62
N CYS A 93 -27.35 3.45 -9.07
CA CYS A 93 -28.44 2.49 -8.93
C CYS A 93 -28.77 2.15 -7.46
N LYS A 94 -27.74 2.00 -6.60
CA LYS A 94 -27.94 1.75 -5.17
C LYS A 94 -28.67 2.90 -4.50
N PHE A 95 -28.24 4.14 -4.75
CA PHE A 95 -28.87 5.30 -4.13
C PHE A 95 -30.30 5.50 -4.64
N TYR A 96 -30.54 5.37 -5.95
CA TYR A 96 -31.87 5.48 -6.53
C TYR A 96 -32.86 4.49 -5.89
N GLU A 97 -32.39 3.25 -5.64
CA GLU A 97 -33.12 2.21 -4.92
C GLU A 97 -33.37 2.58 -3.45
N ILE A 98 -32.38 3.12 -2.74
CA ILE A 98 -32.51 3.55 -1.33
C ILE A 98 -33.52 4.71 -1.20
N VAL A 99 -33.36 5.79 -1.98
CA VAL A 99 -34.27 6.96 -1.92
C VAL A 99 -35.69 6.66 -2.41
N SER A 100 -35.87 5.59 -3.20
CA SER A 100 -37.21 5.08 -3.55
C SER A 100 -37.80 4.13 -2.50
N SER A 101 -36.96 3.51 -1.65
CA SER A 101 -37.40 2.50 -0.67
C SER A 101 -37.62 3.07 0.75
N PHE A 102 -37.14 4.29 1.02
CA PHE A 102 -37.25 4.96 2.32
C PHE A 102 -37.69 6.42 2.17
N PRO A 103 -38.46 6.98 3.11
CA PRO A 103 -38.93 8.37 3.08
C PRO A 103 -37.80 9.35 3.47
N LEU A 104 -36.73 9.43 2.66
CA LEU A 104 -35.56 10.26 2.97
C LEU A 104 -35.85 11.76 2.94
N ILE A 105 -36.83 12.18 2.13
CA ILE A 105 -37.11 13.58 1.81
C ILE A 105 -38.42 13.96 2.52
N PRO A 106 -38.42 14.88 3.51
CA PRO A 106 -39.60 15.23 4.29
C PRO A 106 -40.53 16.20 3.51
N VAL A 107 -41.15 15.69 2.44
CA VAL A 107 -41.93 16.45 1.43
C VAL A 107 -42.93 17.43 2.05
N ASN A 108 -43.68 16.97 3.07
CA ASN A 108 -44.69 17.78 3.75
C ASN A 108 -44.07 18.96 4.53
N CYS A 109 -42.91 18.77 5.16
CA CYS A 109 -42.20 19.85 5.88
C CYS A 109 -41.71 20.92 4.90
N ILE A 110 -41.14 20.48 3.78
CA ILE A 110 -40.55 21.34 2.76
C ILE A 110 -41.62 22.22 2.10
N TYR A 111 -42.73 21.63 1.64
CA TYR A 111 -43.82 22.39 0.99
C TYR A 111 -44.57 23.31 1.96
N ASN A 112 -44.96 22.83 3.16
CA ASN A 112 -45.69 23.65 4.13
C ASN A 112 -44.89 24.89 4.59
N SER A 113 -43.56 24.83 4.48
CA SER A 113 -42.65 25.90 4.88
C SER A 113 -42.12 26.73 3.69
N ASN A 114 -42.45 26.40 2.44
CA ASN A 114 -41.85 26.96 1.21
C ASN A 114 -40.29 26.95 1.22
N LYS A 115 -39.70 25.96 1.90
CA LYS A 115 -38.25 25.83 2.13
C LYS A 115 -37.52 25.37 0.87
N CYS A 116 -36.22 25.65 0.78
CA CYS A 116 -35.37 25.06 -0.26
C CYS A 116 -34.80 23.76 0.29
N PHE A 117 -35.10 22.62 -0.33
CA PHE A 117 -34.52 21.35 0.10
C PHE A 117 -33.01 21.37 -0.11
N LYS A 118 -32.21 21.31 0.98
CA LYS A 118 -30.75 21.19 0.88
C LYS A 118 -30.28 19.78 1.20
N SER A 119 -29.32 19.28 0.41
CA SER A 119 -28.60 18.03 0.68
C SER A 119 -27.08 18.22 0.77
N ILE A 120 -26.42 17.49 1.68
CA ILE A 120 -24.96 17.48 1.84
C ILE A 120 -24.40 16.10 1.51
N HIS A 121 -23.38 16.06 0.67
CA HIS A 121 -22.78 14.84 0.15
C HIS A 121 -21.33 14.71 0.66
N LEU A 122 -21.12 13.83 1.64
CA LEU A 122 -19.85 13.65 2.34
C LEU A 122 -19.04 12.50 1.72
N CYS A 123 -17.81 12.81 1.28
CA CYS A 123 -16.86 11.87 0.66
C CYS A 123 -17.31 11.26 -0.69
N GLU A 124 -18.48 11.62 -1.23
CA GLU A 124 -19.14 10.96 -2.37
C GLU A 124 -18.62 11.35 -3.77
N ALA A 125 -17.29 11.50 -3.92
CA ALA A 125 -16.71 11.72 -5.24
C ALA A 125 -17.04 10.53 -6.18
N PRO A 126 -17.40 10.75 -7.46
CA PRO A 126 -17.43 12.02 -8.18
C PRO A 126 -18.87 12.61 -8.29
N GLY A 127 -19.82 12.19 -7.46
CA GLY A 127 -21.21 12.69 -7.47
C GLY A 127 -22.28 11.71 -8.00
N ALA A 128 -22.07 10.41 -7.85
CA ALA A 128 -23.06 9.39 -8.27
C ALA A 128 -24.39 9.48 -7.50
N PHE A 129 -24.33 9.74 -6.19
CA PHE A 129 -25.51 9.93 -5.34
C PHE A 129 -26.20 11.27 -5.65
N ILE A 130 -25.42 12.36 -5.85
CA ILE A 130 -25.92 13.69 -6.25
C ILE A 130 -26.74 13.62 -7.56
N THR A 131 -26.18 12.96 -8.58
CA THR A 131 -26.86 12.79 -9.89
C THR A 131 -28.04 11.83 -9.82
N SER A 132 -27.99 10.80 -8.97
CA SER A 132 -29.15 9.94 -8.69
C SER A 132 -30.26 10.67 -7.95
N LEU A 133 -29.91 11.57 -7.02
CA LEU A 133 -30.86 12.41 -6.29
C LEU A 133 -31.56 13.37 -7.24
N ASN A 134 -30.82 14.06 -8.12
CA ASN A 134 -31.42 14.89 -9.17
C ASN A 134 -32.46 14.12 -9.99
N HIS A 135 -32.08 12.94 -10.48
CA HIS A 135 -32.96 12.11 -11.32
C HIS A 135 -34.23 11.71 -10.59
N TRP A 136 -34.11 11.29 -9.33
CA TRP A 136 -35.26 10.90 -8.51
C TRP A 136 -36.16 12.09 -8.19
N LEU A 137 -35.59 13.24 -7.82
CA LEU A 137 -36.33 14.48 -7.55
C LEU A 137 -37.08 14.95 -8.80
N LYS A 138 -36.45 14.97 -9.98
CA LYS A 138 -37.11 15.36 -11.23
C LYS A 138 -38.17 14.35 -11.70
N THR A 139 -38.03 13.08 -11.35
CA THR A 139 -39.01 12.04 -11.69
C THR A 139 -40.23 12.02 -10.77
N ASN A 140 -40.05 12.29 -9.46
CA ASN A 140 -41.09 12.07 -8.44
C ASN A 140 -41.57 13.35 -7.75
N ILE A 141 -40.76 14.41 -7.69
CA ILE A 141 -41.09 15.70 -7.05
C ILE A 141 -40.59 16.89 -7.91
N PRO A 142 -41.00 17.02 -9.18
CA PRO A 142 -40.36 17.92 -10.15
C PRO A 142 -40.34 19.41 -9.75
N ASN A 143 -41.31 19.84 -8.93
CA ASN A 143 -41.50 21.22 -8.49
C ASN A 143 -40.64 21.61 -7.28
N ILE A 144 -39.86 20.68 -6.70
CA ILE A 144 -39.02 20.96 -5.53
C ILE A 144 -37.87 21.91 -5.90
N LYS A 145 -37.67 22.94 -5.07
CA LYS A 145 -36.43 23.73 -5.08
C LYS A 145 -35.37 22.90 -4.35
N TRP A 146 -34.31 22.54 -5.05
CA TRP A 146 -33.18 21.77 -4.52
C TRP A 146 -31.88 22.53 -4.72
N ASP A 147 -31.08 22.57 -3.68
CA ASP A 147 -29.73 23.09 -3.59
C ASP A 147 -28.86 22.05 -2.87
N TRP A 148 -27.55 22.04 -3.10
CA TRP A 148 -26.69 21.00 -2.52
C TRP A 148 -25.25 21.47 -2.36
N PHE A 149 -24.56 20.88 -1.39
CA PHE A 149 -23.12 21.02 -1.23
C PHE A 149 -22.47 19.64 -1.11
N ALA A 150 -21.21 19.54 -1.51
CA ALA A 150 -20.44 18.32 -1.36
C ALA A 150 -19.05 18.63 -0.81
N MET A 151 -18.52 17.73 0.02
CA MET A 151 -17.17 17.82 0.53
C MET A 151 -16.45 16.49 0.33
N THR A 152 -15.29 16.55 -0.29
CA THR A 152 -14.41 15.43 -0.58
C THR A 152 -12.97 15.95 -0.71
N LEU A 153 -11.99 15.06 -0.76
CA LEU A 153 -10.59 15.44 -0.97
C LEU A 153 -10.43 16.25 -2.27
N ASN A 154 -9.75 17.39 -2.19
CA ASN A 154 -9.63 18.32 -3.30
C ASN A 154 -8.73 17.75 -4.42
N PRO A 155 -9.24 17.58 -5.67
CA PRO A 155 -8.45 17.04 -6.78
C PRO A 155 -7.44 18.05 -7.36
N TYR A 156 -7.58 19.33 -7.00
CA TYR A 156 -6.69 20.41 -7.40
C TYR A 156 -5.62 20.74 -6.33
N TYR A 157 -5.79 20.27 -5.09
CA TYR A 157 -4.75 20.38 -4.07
C TYR A 157 -3.69 19.31 -4.31
N GLU A 158 -2.46 19.74 -4.61
CA GLU A 158 -1.40 18.81 -5.04
C GLU A 158 -0.88 17.90 -3.92
N GLY A 159 -1.27 18.06 -2.65
CA GLY A 159 -0.75 17.25 -1.53
C GLY A 159 -1.57 16.01 -1.13
N ASN A 160 -2.75 15.77 -1.70
CA ASN A 160 -3.60 14.59 -1.39
C ASN A 160 -3.12 13.32 -2.11
N PRO A 161 -3.32 12.06 -1.65
CA PRO A 161 -3.08 10.81 -2.41
C PRO A 161 -4.17 10.49 -3.48
N THR A 162 -3.99 9.56 -4.44
CA THR A 162 -5.09 9.07 -5.36
C THR A 162 -5.70 7.76 -4.92
N SER A 163 -4.95 6.93 -4.21
CA SER A 163 -5.43 5.71 -3.55
C SER A 163 -6.65 5.93 -2.65
N ILE A 164 -6.96 7.19 -2.34
CA ILE A 164 -8.14 7.62 -1.57
C ILE A 164 -8.97 8.70 -2.30
N MET A 165 -8.84 8.84 -3.63
CA MET A 165 -9.56 9.84 -4.43
C MET A 165 -10.15 9.22 -5.71
N VAL A 166 -11.04 9.98 -6.35
CA VAL A 166 -11.63 9.61 -7.65
C VAL A 166 -11.07 10.49 -8.76
N ASP A 167 -10.51 9.85 -9.79
CA ASP A 167 -9.82 10.48 -10.92
C ASP A 167 -10.77 11.25 -11.87
N ASP A 168 -12.09 11.08 -11.75
CA ASP A 168 -13.11 11.69 -12.61
C ASP A 168 -13.58 13.06 -12.06
N ASP A 169 -12.79 14.11 -12.30
CA ASP A 169 -13.12 15.48 -11.86
C ASP A 169 -14.20 16.19 -12.70
N ARG A 170 -14.77 15.54 -13.74
CA ARG A 170 -15.66 16.21 -14.72
C ARG A 170 -16.88 16.85 -14.07
N PHE A 171 -17.60 16.11 -13.21
CA PHE A 171 -18.77 16.64 -12.51
C PHE A 171 -18.36 17.74 -11.53
N ILE A 172 -17.28 17.52 -10.76
CA ILE A 172 -16.71 18.47 -9.79
C ILE A 172 -16.39 19.81 -10.46
N ARG A 173 -15.66 19.77 -11.59
CA ARG A 173 -15.25 20.96 -12.34
C ARG A 173 -16.43 21.79 -12.83
N HIS A 174 -17.51 21.16 -13.28
CA HIS A 174 -18.71 21.87 -13.76
C HIS A 174 -19.66 22.33 -12.66
N THR A 175 -19.46 21.89 -11.42
CA THR A 175 -20.31 22.22 -10.28
C THR A 175 -19.53 22.88 -9.13
N LEU A 176 -18.30 23.34 -9.40
CA LEU A 176 -17.25 23.70 -8.43
C LEU A 176 -17.69 24.65 -7.30
N SER A 177 -18.67 25.53 -7.54
CA SER A 177 -19.26 26.41 -6.52
C SER A 177 -19.96 25.68 -5.37
N HIS A 178 -20.40 24.45 -5.60
CA HIS A 178 -21.08 23.57 -4.62
C HIS A 178 -20.08 22.64 -3.90
N TRP A 179 -18.80 22.64 -4.29
CA TRP A 179 -17.77 21.81 -3.68
C TRP A 179 -16.96 22.62 -2.66
N TYR A 180 -17.05 22.20 -1.40
CA TYR A 180 -16.24 22.76 -0.32
C TYR A 180 -15.02 21.87 -0.05
N PHE A 181 -13.86 22.49 0.12
CA PHE A 181 -12.57 21.82 0.29
C PHE A 181 -11.88 22.14 1.63
N GLY A 182 -12.62 22.63 2.63
CA GLY A 182 -12.04 23.01 3.92
C GLY A 182 -11.24 24.32 3.89
N GLU A 183 -10.95 24.88 5.07
CA GLU A 183 -10.10 26.08 5.18
C GLU A 183 -8.66 25.82 4.75
N ASP A 184 -8.14 24.60 4.95
CA ASP A 184 -6.80 24.23 4.49
C ASP A 184 -6.74 23.81 3.01
N ASN A 185 -7.90 23.88 2.32
CA ASN A 185 -8.12 23.58 0.91
C ASN A 185 -7.79 22.12 0.52
N THR A 186 -7.57 21.22 1.49
CA THR A 186 -7.27 19.79 1.21
C THR A 186 -8.51 18.95 0.96
N GLY A 187 -9.68 19.36 1.46
CA GLY A 187 -10.93 18.59 1.41
C GLY A 187 -10.96 17.39 2.37
N ASN A 188 -9.99 17.24 3.26
CA ASN A 188 -9.98 16.16 4.26
C ASN A 188 -11.04 16.42 5.34
N LEU A 189 -12.08 15.59 5.39
CA LEU A 189 -13.14 15.64 6.41
C LEU A 189 -12.63 15.33 7.83
N MET A 190 -11.59 14.51 7.98
CA MET A 190 -11.05 14.14 9.30
C MET A 190 -10.22 15.26 9.96
N ASN A 191 -10.04 16.41 9.31
CA ASN A 191 -9.46 17.62 9.91
C ASN A 191 -10.61 18.45 10.53
N LEU A 192 -10.58 18.66 11.84
CA LEU A 192 -11.66 19.34 12.55
C LEU A 192 -11.91 20.78 12.04
N LYS A 193 -10.85 21.49 11.61
CA LYS A 193 -10.98 22.84 11.01
C LYS A 193 -11.74 22.84 9.69
N ASN A 194 -11.68 21.75 8.93
CA ASN A 194 -12.41 21.63 7.68
C ASN A 194 -13.89 21.32 7.92
N LEU A 195 -14.23 20.59 9.00
CA LEU A 195 -15.61 20.50 9.47
C LEU A 195 -16.12 21.86 9.98
N ASP A 196 -15.34 22.57 10.79
CA ASP A 196 -15.78 23.86 11.35
C ASP A 196 -15.99 24.93 10.27
N GLY A 197 -15.13 24.97 9.25
CA GLY A 197 -15.32 25.80 8.07
C GLY A 197 -16.54 25.40 7.23
N LEU A 198 -16.90 24.11 7.18
CA LEU A 198 -18.12 23.62 6.52
C LEU A 198 -19.38 24.00 7.34
N ILE A 199 -19.34 23.85 8.66
CA ILE A 199 -20.42 24.29 9.56
C ILE A 199 -20.64 25.80 9.40
N LYS A 200 -19.58 26.61 9.48
CA LYS A 200 -19.66 28.08 9.32
C LYS A 200 -20.15 28.53 7.93
N LEU A 201 -19.84 27.77 6.87
CA LEU A 201 -20.38 28.00 5.52
C LEU A 201 -21.89 27.74 5.44
N LEU A 202 -22.39 26.79 6.24
CA LEU A 202 -23.78 26.30 6.22
C LEU A 202 -24.63 26.79 7.39
N GLU A 203 -24.05 27.47 8.37
CA GLU A 203 -24.72 28.12 9.51
C GLU A 203 -25.88 29.05 9.08
N PRO A 204 -25.83 29.76 7.92
CA PRO A 204 -26.99 30.50 7.39
C PRO A 204 -28.12 29.62 6.79
N HIS A 205 -28.10 28.29 6.92
CA HIS A 205 -28.93 27.36 6.12
C HIS A 205 -29.67 26.28 6.93
N ASN A 206 -30.73 26.67 7.65
CA ASN A 206 -31.61 25.82 8.47
C ASN A 206 -32.53 24.83 7.70
N ASP A 207 -32.14 24.40 6.50
CA ASP A 207 -32.96 23.59 5.55
C ASP A 207 -32.23 22.32 5.04
N ILE A 208 -31.18 21.87 5.73
CA ILE A 208 -30.45 20.64 5.37
C ILE A 208 -31.25 19.43 5.87
N PHE A 209 -31.96 18.76 4.95
CA PHE A 209 -32.86 17.64 5.29
C PHE A 209 -32.34 16.27 4.85
N LEU A 210 -31.27 16.20 4.07
CA LEU A 210 -30.65 14.95 3.66
C LEU A 210 -29.13 15.07 3.71
N ILE A 211 -28.46 14.13 4.37
CA ILE A 211 -27.01 13.97 4.29
C ILE A 211 -26.70 12.53 3.86
N THR A 212 -25.73 12.36 2.98
CA THR A 212 -25.33 11.02 2.49
C THR A 212 -23.80 10.85 2.51
N ALA A 213 -23.37 9.62 2.79
CA ALA A 213 -21.96 9.21 2.84
C ALA A 213 -21.77 7.82 2.20
N ASP A 214 -21.41 7.79 0.90
CA ASP A 214 -20.87 6.63 0.16
C ASP A 214 -19.33 6.51 0.29
N GLY A 215 -18.71 7.24 1.23
CA GLY A 215 -17.28 7.22 1.54
C GLY A 215 -16.73 5.81 1.72
N SER A 216 -15.51 5.55 1.20
CA SER A 216 -14.86 4.25 1.36
C SER A 216 -13.36 4.29 1.07
N ILE A 217 -12.65 3.32 1.66
CA ILE A 217 -11.21 3.07 1.51
C ILE A 217 -11.09 1.62 0.99
N ASP A 218 -10.29 1.36 -0.03
CA ASP A 218 -10.20 0.03 -0.65
C ASP A 218 -9.25 -0.91 0.13
N CYS A 219 -9.74 -2.13 0.34
CA CYS A 219 -9.35 -3.07 1.39
C CYS A 219 -9.26 -4.53 0.88
N ALA A 220 -9.25 -4.78 -0.43
CA ALA A 220 -9.38 -6.13 -0.99
C ALA A 220 -8.18 -7.09 -0.71
N ASP A 221 -7.07 -6.59 -0.15
CA ASP A 221 -5.94 -7.34 0.43
C ASP A 221 -6.29 -8.00 1.77
N VAL A 222 -7.00 -7.24 2.60
CA VAL A 222 -7.34 -7.57 3.99
C VAL A 222 -8.85 -7.39 4.20
N PRO A 223 -9.73 -8.13 3.47
CA PRO A 223 -11.18 -7.94 3.58
C PRO A 223 -11.75 -8.32 4.96
N ALA A 224 -10.94 -8.91 5.83
CA ALA A 224 -11.25 -9.19 7.23
C ALA A 224 -11.11 -7.98 8.17
N GLU A 225 -10.33 -6.96 7.77
CA GLU A 225 -10.04 -5.75 8.55
C GLU A 225 -10.65 -4.47 7.93
N GLN A 226 -11.63 -4.63 7.03
CA GLN A 226 -12.28 -3.50 6.37
C GLN A 226 -13.03 -2.58 7.37
N GLU A 227 -13.56 -3.12 8.46
CA GLU A 227 -14.27 -2.38 9.49
C GLU A 227 -13.32 -1.54 10.37
N SER A 228 -12.20 -2.13 10.82
CA SER A 228 -11.20 -1.48 11.66
C SER A 228 -10.44 -0.36 10.94
N ILE A 229 -10.36 -0.41 9.60
CA ILE A 229 -9.80 0.65 8.75
C ILE A 229 -10.76 1.84 8.60
N LEU A 230 -12.08 1.61 8.53
CA LEU A 230 -13.07 2.65 8.22
C LEU A 230 -13.67 3.37 9.44
N ILE A 231 -13.48 2.85 10.65
CA ILE A 231 -14.14 3.35 11.86
C ILE A 231 -13.94 4.86 12.12
N HIS A 232 -12.76 5.41 11.81
CA HIS A 232 -12.48 6.84 11.97
C HIS A 232 -13.26 7.69 10.94
N LEU A 233 -13.36 7.23 9.69
CA LEU A 233 -14.13 7.93 8.66
C LEU A 233 -15.63 7.96 9.01
N HIS A 234 -16.21 6.82 9.38
CA HIS A 234 -17.61 6.74 9.80
C HIS A 234 -17.89 7.61 11.04
N PHE A 235 -16.97 7.66 12.00
CA PHE A 235 -17.05 8.54 13.17
C PHE A 235 -17.12 10.02 12.74
N CYS A 236 -16.23 10.45 11.84
CA CYS A 236 -16.21 11.81 11.32
C CYS A 236 -17.44 12.18 10.47
N GLU A 237 -17.95 11.25 9.66
CA GLU A 237 -19.15 11.41 8.83
C GLU A 237 -20.44 11.48 9.66
N ILE A 238 -20.59 10.63 10.68
CA ILE A 238 -21.72 10.66 11.62
C ILE A 238 -21.72 11.98 12.41
N ILE A 239 -20.57 12.40 12.94
CA ILE A 239 -20.47 13.65 13.73
C ILE A 239 -20.70 14.88 12.86
N ALA A 240 -20.27 14.87 11.60
CA ALA A 240 -20.60 15.93 10.64
C ALA A 240 -22.11 15.96 10.34
N ALA A 241 -22.72 14.79 10.08
CA ALA A 241 -24.15 14.70 9.82
C ALA A 241 -25.01 15.16 11.00
N LEU A 242 -24.68 14.75 12.23
CA LEU A 242 -25.42 15.11 13.44
C LEU A 242 -25.32 16.62 13.80
N GLN A 243 -24.29 17.33 13.33
CA GLN A 243 -24.17 18.79 13.48
C GLN A 243 -24.86 19.58 12.36
N LEU A 244 -24.90 19.05 11.14
CA LEU A 244 -25.42 19.75 9.95
C LEU A 244 -26.90 19.47 9.65
N LEU A 245 -27.45 18.35 10.11
CA LEU A 245 -28.80 17.90 9.74
C LEU A 245 -29.89 18.63 10.53
N SER A 246 -30.93 19.07 9.83
CA SER A 246 -32.12 19.68 10.44
C SER A 246 -33.05 18.62 11.05
N THR A 247 -33.87 19.00 12.03
CA THR A 247 -34.91 18.14 12.63
C THR A 247 -35.83 17.56 11.54
N GLU A 248 -36.27 16.31 11.73
CA GLU A 248 -36.97 15.48 10.73
C GLU A 248 -36.15 15.12 9.47
N GLY A 249 -34.88 15.52 9.39
CA GLY A 249 -33.97 15.13 8.31
C GLY A 249 -33.58 13.65 8.33
N SER A 250 -32.96 13.19 7.24
CA SER A 250 -32.48 11.82 7.04
C SER A 250 -30.97 11.75 6.77
N PHE A 251 -30.36 10.62 7.13
CA PHE A 251 -28.95 10.33 6.90
C PHE A 251 -28.78 8.93 6.30
N VAL A 252 -27.94 8.80 5.28
CA VAL A 252 -27.56 7.51 4.66
C VAL A 252 -26.06 7.32 4.77
N LEU A 253 -25.63 6.28 5.48
CA LEU A 253 -24.22 5.94 5.69
C LEU A 253 -23.93 4.54 5.13
N LYS A 254 -22.85 4.42 4.37
CA LYS A 254 -22.30 3.13 3.96
C LYS A 254 -21.55 2.43 5.09
N ILE A 255 -21.76 1.14 5.24
CA ILE A 255 -21.00 0.26 6.14
C ILE A 255 -20.70 -1.09 5.45
N PHE A 256 -19.99 -1.96 6.15
CA PHE A 256 -19.65 -3.30 5.65
C PHE A 256 -20.01 -4.40 6.65
N THR A 257 -19.59 -4.27 7.89
CA THR A 257 -19.90 -5.20 8.98
C THR A 257 -20.08 -4.42 10.29
N ILE A 258 -20.60 -5.10 11.32
CA ILE A 258 -20.84 -4.54 12.66
C ILE A 258 -20.30 -5.55 13.69
N PHE A 259 -18.99 -5.80 13.66
CA PHE A 259 -18.32 -6.75 14.55
C PHE A 259 -17.57 -6.06 15.71
N GLU A 260 -17.18 -4.80 15.53
CA GLU A 260 -16.23 -4.10 16.39
C GLU A 260 -16.90 -3.09 17.32
N CYS A 261 -16.36 -2.96 18.54
CA CYS A 261 -16.83 -2.12 19.64
C CYS A 261 -17.41 -0.77 19.20
N ASN A 262 -16.60 0.06 18.54
CA ASN A 262 -16.99 1.42 18.20
C ASN A 262 -17.96 1.49 17.01
N THR A 263 -18.03 0.47 16.15
CA THR A 263 -19.10 0.38 15.14
C THR A 263 -20.45 0.19 15.82
N ILE A 264 -20.52 -0.73 16.80
CA ILE A 264 -21.72 -0.98 17.60
C ILE A 264 -22.15 0.30 18.33
N CYS A 265 -21.21 1.02 18.96
CA CYS A 265 -21.50 2.32 19.59
C CYS A 265 -21.99 3.38 18.60
N LEU A 266 -21.43 3.46 17.38
CA LEU A 266 -21.87 4.42 16.36
C LEU A 266 -23.28 4.12 15.85
N ILE A 267 -23.64 2.85 15.64
CA ILE A 267 -25.02 2.47 15.32
C ILE A 267 -25.94 2.79 16.52
N TYR A 268 -25.48 2.61 17.76
CA TYR A 268 -26.26 3.00 18.95
C TYR A 268 -26.51 4.51 19.02
N ILE A 269 -25.51 5.36 18.71
CA ILE A 269 -25.70 6.81 18.57
C ILE A 269 -26.78 7.12 17.53
N LEU A 270 -26.72 6.51 16.34
CA LEU A 270 -27.74 6.70 15.31
C LEU A 270 -29.14 6.24 15.77
N SER A 271 -29.24 5.10 16.44
CA SER A 271 -30.50 4.59 17.02
C SER A 271 -31.04 5.44 18.17
N CYS A 272 -30.19 6.19 18.88
CA CYS A 272 -30.60 7.20 19.84
C CYS A 272 -31.01 8.53 19.17
N CYS A 273 -30.37 8.92 18.06
CA CYS A 273 -30.55 10.22 17.41
C CYS A 273 -31.71 10.29 16.39
N PHE A 274 -32.10 9.18 15.78
CA PHE A 274 -33.15 9.10 14.76
C PHE A 274 -34.34 8.26 15.24
N ARG A 275 -35.55 8.48 14.71
CA ARG A 275 -36.70 7.63 15.08
C ARG A 275 -36.66 6.26 14.41
N ASN A 276 -36.14 6.17 13.18
CA ASN A 276 -36.00 4.91 12.47
C ASN A 276 -34.54 4.71 12.04
N VAL A 277 -33.99 3.52 12.27
CA VAL A 277 -32.70 3.08 11.73
C VAL A 277 -32.87 1.72 11.06
N ASN A 278 -32.45 1.63 9.81
CA ASN A 278 -32.52 0.41 9.00
C ASN A 278 -31.14 0.11 8.42
N VAL A 279 -30.84 -1.15 8.18
CA VAL A 279 -29.68 -1.57 7.37
C VAL A 279 -30.22 -2.25 6.11
N ILE A 280 -29.71 -1.88 4.94
CA ILE A 280 -30.14 -2.42 3.64
C ILE A 280 -28.95 -2.84 2.77
N LYS A 281 -29.14 -3.92 2.00
CA LYS A 281 -28.29 -4.30 0.88
C LYS A 281 -29.06 -4.14 -0.44
N PRO A 282 -28.91 -3.01 -1.17
CA PRO A 282 -29.57 -2.80 -2.46
C PRO A 282 -29.40 -3.99 -3.41
N VAL A 283 -30.41 -4.31 -4.23
CA VAL A 283 -30.39 -5.43 -5.19
C VAL A 283 -29.23 -5.28 -6.18
N THR A 284 -28.83 -4.05 -6.47
CA THR A 284 -27.71 -3.72 -7.37
C THR A 284 -26.32 -3.75 -6.72
N SER A 285 -26.21 -3.92 -5.39
CA SER A 285 -24.93 -4.22 -4.72
C SER A 285 -24.44 -5.63 -5.02
N LYS A 286 -23.11 -5.84 -5.05
CA LYS A 286 -22.51 -7.15 -5.33
C LYS A 286 -22.96 -8.17 -4.27
N GLU A 287 -23.74 -9.17 -4.67
CA GLU A 287 -24.51 -10.00 -3.71
C GLU A 287 -23.63 -10.73 -2.68
N GLY A 288 -22.44 -11.19 -3.08
CA GLY A 288 -21.46 -11.85 -2.19
C GLY A 288 -20.49 -10.93 -1.45
N ASN A 289 -20.60 -9.59 -1.52
CA ASN A 289 -19.80 -8.68 -0.70
C ASN A 289 -20.53 -8.29 0.61
N SER A 290 -19.83 -7.69 1.57
CA SER A 290 -20.44 -7.29 2.85
C SER A 290 -21.04 -5.87 2.83
N GLU A 291 -20.82 -5.08 1.76
CA GLU A 291 -21.35 -3.71 1.63
C GLU A 291 -22.86 -3.63 1.90
N THR A 292 -23.24 -2.76 2.83
CA THR A 292 -24.60 -2.43 3.24
C THR A 292 -24.69 -0.92 3.53
N TYR A 293 -25.91 -0.41 3.69
CA TYR A 293 -26.16 1.01 3.99
C TYR A 293 -27.07 1.12 5.22
N VAL A 294 -26.65 1.91 6.21
CA VAL A 294 -27.48 2.38 7.30
C VAL A 294 -28.34 3.52 6.77
N VAL A 295 -29.65 3.42 6.94
CA VAL A 295 -30.64 4.41 6.52
C VAL A 295 -31.39 4.89 7.74
N CYS A 296 -31.08 6.12 8.14
CA CYS A 296 -31.62 6.80 9.31
C CYS A 296 -32.63 7.86 8.85
N THR A 297 -33.84 7.86 9.40
CA THR A 297 -34.87 8.87 9.08
C THR A 297 -35.49 9.47 10.33
N ASN A 298 -36.02 10.69 10.18
CA ASN A 298 -36.61 11.50 11.24
C ASN A 298 -35.61 11.79 12.37
N PHE A 299 -34.59 12.61 12.08
CA PHE A 299 -33.63 13.09 13.07
C PHE A 299 -34.30 13.90 14.18
N LYS A 300 -33.94 13.64 15.45
CA LYS A 300 -34.46 14.36 16.62
C LYS A 300 -34.03 15.84 16.68
N GLY A 301 -33.02 16.25 15.89
CA GLY A 301 -32.55 17.62 15.78
C GLY A 301 -31.24 17.89 16.53
N PRO A 302 -30.50 18.96 16.16
CA PRO A 302 -29.15 19.22 16.68
C PRO A 302 -29.11 19.51 18.19
N THR A 303 -30.22 20.00 18.77
CA THR A 303 -30.37 20.20 20.22
C THR A 303 -30.26 18.91 21.02
N PHE A 304 -30.64 17.75 20.45
CA PHE A 304 -30.55 16.45 21.12
C PHE A 304 -29.09 15.96 21.26
N ILE A 305 -28.26 16.21 20.25
CA ILE A 305 -26.84 15.80 20.26
C ILE A 305 -25.92 16.84 20.90
N SER A 306 -26.35 18.11 21.01
CA SER A 306 -25.53 19.22 21.54
C SER A 306 -24.76 18.91 22.83
N PRO A 307 -25.31 18.23 23.87
CA PRO A 307 -24.56 17.92 25.10
C PRO A 307 -23.37 16.96 24.91
N TYR A 308 -23.30 16.28 23.77
CA TYR A 308 -22.29 15.26 23.45
C TYR A 308 -21.20 15.77 22.50
N LEU A 309 -21.47 16.88 21.79
CA LEU A 309 -20.60 17.36 20.71
C LEU A 309 -19.18 17.67 21.18
N GLU A 310 -18.99 18.21 22.39
CA GLU A 310 -17.66 18.47 22.95
C GLU A 310 -16.83 17.17 23.03
N LYS A 311 -17.34 16.14 23.72
CA LYS A 311 -16.64 14.86 23.94
C LYS A 311 -16.45 14.06 22.65
N LEU A 312 -17.37 14.18 21.69
CA LEU A 312 -17.24 13.63 20.34
C LEU A 312 -16.16 14.37 19.52
N ARG A 313 -16.06 15.70 19.66
CA ARG A 313 -15.09 16.54 18.94
C ARG A 313 -13.66 16.39 19.50
N ASP A 314 -13.49 16.14 20.80
CA ASP A 314 -12.19 15.78 21.42
C ASP A 314 -11.49 14.62 20.69
N HIS A 315 -12.27 13.70 20.10
CA HIS A 315 -11.78 12.49 19.44
C HIS A 315 -11.77 12.59 17.91
N TYR A 316 -12.16 13.72 17.32
CA TYR A 316 -12.44 13.84 15.89
C TYR A 316 -11.22 13.67 14.99
N GLU A 317 -10.07 14.28 15.31
CA GLU A 317 -8.87 14.23 14.45
C GLU A 317 -8.13 12.89 14.50
N TYR A 318 -8.33 12.09 15.55
CA TYR A 318 -7.53 10.87 15.83
C TYR A 318 -8.34 9.58 15.93
N GLY A 319 -9.66 9.67 15.81
CA GLY A 319 -10.61 8.56 15.93
C GLY A 319 -10.80 8.06 17.37
N PRO A 320 -11.87 7.28 17.60
CA PRO A 320 -12.18 6.72 18.91
C PRO A 320 -11.26 5.53 19.23
N LYS A 321 -10.23 5.78 20.05
CA LYS A 321 -9.24 4.76 20.49
C LYS A 321 -9.70 3.93 21.70
N GLN A 322 -10.58 4.51 22.51
CA GLN A 322 -11.30 3.86 23.61
C GLN A 322 -12.73 3.54 23.16
N ALA A 323 -13.47 2.78 23.96
CA ALA A 323 -14.87 2.52 23.68
C ALA A 323 -15.68 3.83 23.83
N ILE A 324 -16.48 4.18 22.82
CA ILE A 324 -17.33 5.39 22.86
C ILE A 324 -18.29 5.33 24.06
N PHE A 325 -18.85 4.14 24.34
CA PHE A 325 -19.62 3.82 25.54
C PHE A 325 -19.13 2.52 26.17
N SER A 326 -19.30 2.35 27.49
CA SER A 326 -19.03 1.07 28.16
C SER A 326 -20.02 0.00 27.69
N LYS A 327 -19.63 -1.28 27.71
CA LYS A 327 -20.54 -2.38 27.33
C LYS A 327 -21.80 -2.43 28.20
N HIS A 328 -21.70 -1.96 29.44
CA HIS A 328 -22.81 -1.86 30.39
C HIS A 328 -23.76 -0.67 30.13
N ASP A 329 -23.33 0.34 29.38
CA ASP A 329 -24.15 1.51 29.03
C ASP A 329 -25.08 1.24 27.83
N ILE A 330 -24.85 0.15 27.09
CA ILE A 330 -25.63 -0.24 25.92
C ILE A 330 -26.59 -1.38 26.31
N PRO A 331 -27.91 -1.24 26.11
CA PRO A 331 -28.89 -2.29 26.44
C PRO A 331 -28.57 -3.62 25.75
N CYS A 332 -28.65 -4.73 26.51
CA CYS A 332 -28.43 -6.08 25.98
C CYS A 332 -29.39 -6.40 24.80
N GLU A 333 -30.61 -5.88 24.83
CA GLU A 333 -31.58 -5.98 23.73
C GLU A 333 -31.01 -5.41 22.42
N PHE A 334 -30.37 -4.24 22.46
CA PHE A 334 -29.74 -3.63 21.29
C PHE A 334 -28.57 -4.48 20.78
N ILE A 335 -27.73 -5.00 21.69
CA ILE A 335 -26.63 -5.91 21.31
C ILE A 335 -27.19 -7.16 20.60
N ASN A 336 -28.28 -7.73 21.09
CA ASN A 336 -28.97 -8.85 20.45
C ASN A 336 -29.51 -8.48 19.06
N THR A 337 -30.18 -7.32 18.92
CA THR A 337 -30.64 -6.81 17.60
C THR A 337 -29.48 -6.59 16.62
N ILE A 338 -28.28 -6.21 17.08
CA ILE A 338 -27.09 -6.13 16.24
C ILE A 338 -26.56 -7.52 15.84
N VAL A 339 -26.59 -8.51 16.76
CA VAL A 339 -26.28 -9.91 16.43
C VAL A 339 -27.25 -10.46 15.37
N GLU A 340 -28.56 -10.27 15.55
CA GLU A 340 -29.60 -10.67 14.58
C GLU A 340 -29.43 -9.99 13.21
N CYS A 341 -29.17 -8.68 13.19
CA CYS A 341 -28.91 -7.92 11.96
C CYS A 341 -27.68 -8.47 11.22
N THR A 342 -26.60 -8.72 11.96
CA THR A 342 -25.34 -9.20 11.39
C THR A 342 -25.46 -10.65 10.92
N GLU A 343 -26.19 -11.50 11.65
CA GLU A 343 -26.54 -12.86 11.25
C GLU A 343 -27.39 -12.87 9.97
N PHE A 344 -28.41 -12.02 9.89
CA PHE A 344 -29.26 -11.89 8.69
C PHE A 344 -28.43 -11.61 7.43
N PHE A 345 -27.54 -10.60 7.48
CA PHE A 345 -26.68 -10.28 6.33
C PHE A 345 -25.59 -11.33 6.09
N LYS A 346 -24.99 -11.91 7.13
CA LYS A 346 -24.03 -13.03 7.03
C LYS A 346 -24.67 -14.23 6.34
N SER A 347 -25.86 -14.64 6.76
CA SER A 347 -26.61 -15.75 6.18
C SER A 347 -26.95 -15.52 4.69
N LYS A 348 -27.40 -14.31 4.30
CA LYS A 348 -27.59 -14.01 2.86
C LYS A 348 -26.28 -14.02 2.07
N GLN A 349 -25.20 -13.49 2.63
CA GLN A 349 -23.88 -13.48 1.99
C GLN A 349 -23.32 -14.91 1.83
N LEU A 350 -23.44 -15.76 2.86
CA LEU A 350 -23.01 -17.16 2.82
C LEU A 350 -23.77 -17.96 1.75
N LEU A 351 -25.10 -17.86 1.69
CA LEU A 351 -25.91 -18.55 0.69
C LEU A 351 -25.44 -18.23 -0.74
N VAL A 352 -25.15 -16.96 -1.03
CA VAL A 352 -24.62 -16.53 -2.34
C VAL A 352 -23.20 -17.07 -2.59
N ILE A 353 -22.32 -17.05 -1.59
CA ILE A 353 -20.95 -17.58 -1.74
C ILE A 353 -20.99 -19.10 -1.99
N MET A 354 -21.84 -19.86 -1.28
CA MET A 354 -21.99 -21.31 -1.48
C MET A 354 -22.61 -21.64 -2.84
N ASP A 355 -23.72 -20.98 -3.24
CA ASP A 355 -24.35 -21.20 -4.55
C ASP A 355 -23.38 -20.94 -5.73
N ASN A 356 -22.55 -19.89 -5.65
CA ASN A 356 -21.54 -19.64 -6.69
C ASN A 356 -20.37 -20.65 -6.62
N ILE A 357 -20.03 -21.21 -5.44
CA ILE A 357 -19.05 -22.31 -5.30
C ILE A 357 -19.58 -23.59 -5.96
N ASP A 358 -20.80 -23.98 -5.62
CA ASP A 358 -21.40 -25.25 -6.02
C ASP A 358 -21.76 -25.28 -7.51
N THR A 359 -22.19 -24.14 -8.06
CA THR A 359 -22.55 -24.01 -9.49
C THR A 359 -21.40 -23.51 -10.39
N PHE A 360 -20.18 -23.33 -9.86
CA PHE A 360 -19.04 -22.82 -10.64
C PHE A 360 -18.68 -23.72 -11.83
N HIS A 361 -18.58 -25.03 -11.59
CA HIS A 361 -18.14 -26.02 -12.58
C HIS A 361 -19.27 -26.58 -13.45
N TYR A 362 -20.53 -26.48 -13.00
CA TYR A 362 -21.69 -26.96 -13.74
C TYR A 362 -22.94 -26.13 -13.40
N ILE A 363 -23.64 -25.68 -14.44
CA ILE A 363 -24.97 -25.07 -14.34
C ILE A 363 -25.89 -25.89 -15.23
N ASP A 364 -26.96 -26.45 -14.64
CA ASP A 364 -28.03 -27.12 -15.39
C ASP A 364 -28.60 -26.17 -16.45
N PRO A 365 -28.73 -26.58 -17.73
CA PRO A 365 -29.32 -25.74 -18.80
C PRO A 365 -30.69 -25.14 -18.46
N LYS A 366 -31.50 -25.83 -17.64
CA LYS A 366 -32.79 -25.34 -17.14
C LYS A 366 -32.59 -24.22 -16.11
N ILE A 367 -31.64 -24.36 -15.19
CA ILE A 367 -31.24 -23.28 -14.26
C ILE A 367 -30.67 -22.09 -15.05
N LEU A 368 -29.90 -22.34 -16.11
CA LEU A 368 -29.34 -21.31 -16.99
C LEU A 368 -30.42 -20.50 -17.74
N GLN A 369 -31.48 -21.17 -18.21
CA GLN A 369 -32.63 -20.51 -18.83
C GLN A 369 -33.41 -19.66 -17.81
N ASN A 370 -33.71 -20.24 -16.64
CA ASN A 370 -34.39 -19.56 -15.54
C ASN A 370 -33.60 -18.34 -15.06
N LEU A 371 -32.27 -18.42 -14.97
CA LEU A 371 -31.39 -17.30 -14.58
C LEU A 371 -31.51 -16.11 -15.55
N LYS A 372 -31.56 -16.34 -16.86
CA LYS A 372 -31.75 -15.26 -17.85
C LYS A 372 -33.14 -14.61 -17.73
N GLN A 373 -34.17 -15.42 -17.51
CA GLN A 373 -35.52 -14.92 -17.26
C GLN A 373 -35.57 -14.09 -15.96
N MET A 374 -34.96 -14.59 -14.88
CA MET A 374 -34.77 -13.86 -13.61
C MET A 374 -34.06 -12.53 -13.81
N GLN A 375 -32.96 -12.46 -14.57
CA GLN A 375 -32.22 -11.21 -14.82
C GLN A 375 -33.07 -10.16 -15.55
N CYS A 376 -33.84 -10.58 -16.56
CA CYS A 376 -34.80 -9.70 -17.22
C CYS A 376 -35.89 -9.24 -16.25
N LEU A 377 -36.50 -10.15 -15.48
CA LEU A 377 -37.57 -9.85 -14.53
C LEU A 377 -37.10 -8.94 -13.37
N VAL A 378 -35.88 -9.09 -12.89
CA VAL A 378 -35.27 -8.19 -11.88
C VAL A 378 -35.05 -6.80 -12.48
N ALA A 379 -34.59 -6.68 -13.73
CA ALA A 379 -34.48 -5.39 -14.40
C ALA A 379 -35.85 -4.72 -14.66
N ASP A 380 -36.86 -5.51 -15.07
CA ASP A 380 -38.24 -5.07 -15.28
C ASP A 380 -39.01 -4.78 -13.99
N LYS A 381 -38.58 -5.34 -12.85
CA LYS A 381 -39.07 -4.99 -11.52
C LYS A 381 -38.40 -3.69 -11.05
N TYR A 382 -37.07 -3.59 -11.13
CA TYR A 382 -36.32 -2.41 -10.70
C TYR A 382 -36.82 -1.12 -11.39
N VAL A 383 -36.98 -1.13 -12.72
CA VAL A 383 -37.42 0.07 -13.46
C VAL A 383 -38.88 0.45 -13.12
N ARG A 384 -39.73 -0.55 -12.87
CA ARG A 384 -41.16 -0.41 -12.60
C ARG A 384 -41.44 0.06 -11.17
N ASP A 385 -40.96 -0.70 -10.19
CA ASP A 385 -41.21 -0.51 -8.77
C ASP A 385 -40.57 0.79 -8.26
N TYR A 386 -39.44 1.20 -8.86
CA TYR A 386 -38.79 2.50 -8.60
C TYR A 386 -39.12 3.58 -9.64
N ASN A 387 -40.10 3.36 -10.51
CA ASN A 387 -40.70 4.39 -11.37
C ASN A 387 -39.68 5.16 -12.26
N VAL A 388 -38.58 4.52 -12.68
CA VAL A 388 -37.41 5.19 -13.28
C VAL A 388 -37.69 5.63 -14.72
N LYS A 389 -37.57 6.94 -15.02
CA LYS A 389 -38.00 7.54 -16.29
C LYS A 389 -36.94 8.42 -16.92
N LYS A 390 -36.90 8.41 -18.25
CA LYS A 390 -36.05 9.32 -19.03
C LYS A 390 -36.46 10.78 -18.84
N LEU A 391 -35.54 11.60 -18.33
CA LEU A 391 -35.70 13.04 -18.17
C LEU A 391 -35.69 13.80 -19.51
N LYS A 392 -36.21 15.03 -19.51
CA LYS A 392 -36.14 15.93 -20.67
C LYS A 392 -34.76 16.60 -20.77
N LYS A 393 -34.42 17.04 -21.98
CA LYS A 393 -33.14 17.70 -22.31
C LYS A 393 -33.03 19.09 -21.66
N GLY A 394 -32.58 19.11 -20.41
CA GLY A 394 -32.37 20.33 -19.61
C GLY A 394 -32.47 20.07 -18.10
N GLU A 395 -33.21 19.03 -17.70
CA GLU A 395 -33.42 18.62 -16.30
C GLU A 395 -32.22 17.83 -15.72
N ILE A 396 -31.21 17.56 -16.55
CA ILE A 396 -30.03 16.73 -16.28
C ILE A 396 -28.86 17.65 -15.89
N VAL A 397 -28.41 17.58 -14.63
CA VAL A 397 -27.23 18.32 -14.15
C VAL A 397 -25.99 17.88 -14.92
N GLY A 398 -25.22 18.83 -15.47
CA GLY A 398 -24.00 18.56 -16.23
C GLY A 398 -24.16 18.10 -17.70
N ASN A 399 -25.40 17.96 -18.20
CA ASN A 399 -25.73 17.34 -19.51
C ASN A 399 -24.79 17.69 -20.67
N LYS A 400 -24.60 19.00 -20.90
CA LYS A 400 -23.93 19.54 -22.10
C LYS A 400 -22.47 19.11 -22.25
N VAL A 401 -21.80 18.64 -21.19
CA VAL A 401 -20.36 18.30 -21.23
C VAL A 401 -20.06 16.86 -20.80
N ILE A 402 -20.92 16.21 -20.01
CA ILE A 402 -20.79 14.75 -19.77
C ILE A 402 -20.92 13.96 -21.10
N LEU A 403 -21.71 14.47 -22.04
CA LEU A 403 -21.86 13.95 -23.41
C LEU A 403 -20.79 14.45 -24.41
N GLY A 404 -19.82 15.25 -23.98
CA GLY A 404 -18.71 15.72 -24.84
C GLY A 404 -17.80 14.57 -25.28
N LYS A 405 -16.98 14.78 -26.32
CA LYS A 405 -15.96 13.80 -26.73
C LYS A 405 -15.06 13.47 -25.55
N SER A 406 -15.18 12.26 -25.02
CA SER A 406 -14.46 11.82 -23.83
C SER A 406 -12.96 11.84 -24.08
N VAL A 407 -12.24 12.72 -23.39
CA VAL A 407 -10.78 12.61 -23.23
C VAL A 407 -10.50 11.55 -22.17
N SER A 408 -10.84 10.30 -22.49
CA SER A 408 -10.65 9.16 -21.58
C SER A 408 -9.17 8.79 -21.52
N ILE A 409 -8.42 9.54 -20.71
CA ILE A 409 -7.09 9.12 -20.23
C ILE A 409 -7.28 7.95 -19.25
N ASN A 410 -8.42 7.88 -18.57
CA ASN A 410 -8.83 6.71 -17.81
C ASN A 410 -9.31 5.59 -18.74
N GLN A 411 -8.42 4.65 -18.97
CA GLN A 411 -8.75 3.24 -19.05
C GLN A 411 -8.58 2.66 -17.61
N TYR A 412 -9.14 1.47 -17.24
CA TYR A 412 -9.03 0.67 -15.94
C TYR A 412 -8.85 -0.92 -15.83
N LYS A 413 -8.31 -1.79 -16.74
CA LYS A 413 -8.03 -3.27 -16.55
C LYS A 413 -6.61 -3.52 -16.04
N ARG A 414 -6.32 -4.35 -15.03
CA ARG A 414 -7.19 -5.18 -14.20
C ARG A 414 -8.01 -6.18 -15.03
N SER A 415 -7.33 -7.26 -15.45
CA SER A 415 -7.88 -8.61 -15.72
C SER A 415 -7.06 -9.60 -14.87
N LEU A 416 -7.71 -10.48 -14.12
CA LEU A 416 -7.20 -11.26 -12.97
C LEU A 416 -7.02 -12.77 -13.20
N GLN A 417 -6.46 -13.17 -14.35
CA GLN A 417 -6.30 -14.58 -14.71
C GLN A 417 -5.51 -15.42 -13.68
N GLY A 418 -5.92 -16.68 -13.55
CA GLY A 418 -5.40 -17.71 -12.64
C GLY A 418 -6.19 -17.78 -11.34
N SER A 419 -6.40 -19.00 -10.80
CA SER A 419 -6.95 -19.24 -9.46
C SER A 419 -6.08 -18.71 -8.32
N TYR A 420 -6.62 -18.32 -7.16
CA TYR A 420 -5.76 -17.90 -6.02
C TYR A 420 -4.71 -18.98 -5.73
N ASN A 421 -5.11 -20.25 -5.62
CA ASN A 421 -4.19 -21.35 -5.37
C ASN A 421 -3.48 -21.85 -6.63
N GLU A 422 -3.96 -21.55 -7.84
CA GLU A 422 -3.11 -21.67 -9.04
C GLU A 422 -2.03 -20.59 -9.09
N ARG A 423 -2.29 -19.35 -8.71
CA ARG A 423 -1.31 -18.27 -8.66
C ARG A 423 -0.24 -18.61 -7.62
N CYS A 424 -0.62 -19.22 -6.49
CA CYS A 424 0.29 -19.89 -5.56
C CYS A 424 1.05 -21.08 -6.21
N LYS A 425 0.38 -22.03 -6.88
CA LYS A 425 1.05 -23.21 -7.50
C LYS A 425 1.97 -22.84 -8.66
N LYS A 426 1.61 -21.87 -9.51
CA LYS A 426 2.39 -21.33 -10.63
C LYS A 426 3.64 -20.57 -10.14
N GLN A 427 3.68 -20.07 -8.90
CA GLN A 427 4.92 -19.59 -8.25
C GLN A 427 5.89 -20.74 -7.90
N HIS A 428 5.37 -21.93 -7.60
CA HIS A 428 6.14 -23.10 -7.12
C HIS A 428 6.51 -24.13 -8.21
N SER A 429 5.96 -24.03 -9.42
CA SER A 429 6.24 -24.99 -10.52
C SER A 429 7.64 -24.87 -11.11
N ALA A 430 8.13 -25.90 -11.80
CA ALA A 430 9.48 -25.91 -12.37
C ALA A 430 9.67 -24.82 -13.45
N PRO A 431 10.90 -24.30 -13.67
CA PRO A 431 11.13 -23.18 -14.59
C PRO A 431 10.73 -23.44 -16.05
N LEU A 432 10.86 -24.68 -16.54
CA LEU A 432 10.53 -25.04 -17.92
C LEU A 432 9.02 -24.99 -18.20
N ASP A 433 8.19 -25.46 -17.27
CA ASP A 433 6.75 -25.56 -17.50
C ASP A 433 6.05 -24.19 -17.42
N ARG A 434 6.61 -23.26 -16.62
CA ARG A 434 6.23 -21.84 -16.67
C ARG A 434 6.51 -21.21 -18.04
N ILE A 435 7.66 -21.52 -18.65
CA ILE A 435 8.01 -21.01 -19.98
C ILE A 435 7.06 -21.57 -21.06
N ARG A 436 6.77 -22.87 -21.02
CA ARG A 436 5.78 -23.51 -21.92
C ARG A 436 4.40 -22.86 -21.82
N SER A 437 3.89 -22.63 -20.60
CA SER A 437 2.61 -21.93 -20.39
C SER A 437 2.61 -20.53 -20.99
N LEU A 438 3.66 -19.74 -20.74
CA LEU A 438 3.75 -18.35 -21.23
C LEU A 438 3.86 -18.28 -22.76
N SER A 439 4.53 -19.24 -23.40
CA SER A 439 4.61 -19.32 -24.87
C SER A 439 3.24 -19.58 -25.50
N ASN A 440 2.43 -20.44 -24.88
CA ASN A 440 1.09 -20.76 -25.37
C ASN A 440 0.11 -19.57 -25.26
N ASP A 441 0.33 -18.66 -24.31
CA ASP A 441 -0.50 -17.46 -24.15
C ASP A 441 -0.04 -16.28 -25.01
N PHE A 442 1.26 -16.16 -25.29
CA PHE A 442 1.81 -15.14 -26.20
C PHE A 442 1.24 -15.30 -27.63
N ASN A 443 1.13 -16.54 -28.11
CA ASN A 443 0.66 -16.88 -29.46
C ASN A 443 -0.83 -16.58 -29.74
N LYS A 444 -1.55 -15.95 -28.79
CA LYS A 444 -3.00 -15.64 -28.88
C LYS A 444 -3.29 -14.15 -29.07
N ILE A 445 -2.28 -13.31 -29.30
CA ILE A 445 -2.39 -11.85 -29.26
C ILE A 445 -2.13 -11.22 -30.64
N GLU A 446 -3.18 -10.64 -31.23
CA GLU A 446 -3.06 -9.71 -32.36
C GLU A 446 -3.19 -8.25 -31.89
N ILE A 447 -2.55 -7.31 -32.60
CA ILE A 447 -2.58 -5.88 -32.28
C ILE A 447 -2.73 -5.06 -33.58
N GLN A 448 -3.70 -4.14 -33.61
CA GLN A 448 -3.82 -3.09 -34.63
C GLN A 448 -3.52 -1.72 -34.00
N VAL A 449 -2.94 -0.81 -34.78
CA VAL A 449 -2.61 0.57 -34.35
C VAL A 449 -2.95 1.55 -35.48
N SER A 450 -3.53 2.70 -35.13
CA SER A 450 -3.79 3.83 -36.02
C SER A 450 -3.13 5.11 -35.47
N SER A 451 -2.76 6.05 -36.35
CA SER A 451 -1.70 7.03 -36.08
C SER A 451 -2.06 8.49 -36.38
N GLY A 452 -1.41 9.42 -35.65
CA GLY A 452 -0.91 10.66 -36.28
C GLY A 452 -1.67 11.98 -36.10
N ILE A 453 -1.87 12.47 -34.86
CA ILE A 453 -2.22 13.89 -34.61
C ILE A 453 -1.38 14.44 -33.44
N ILE A 454 -0.83 15.65 -33.62
CA ILE A 454 -0.13 16.45 -32.60
C ILE A 454 -0.94 17.75 -32.38
N ILE A 455 -0.97 18.28 -31.15
CA ILE A 455 -1.69 19.50 -30.78
C ILE A 455 -0.72 20.48 -30.11
N ASN A 456 -0.68 21.72 -30.59
CA ASN A 456 0.09 22.83 -30.01
C ASN A 456 -0.85 23.85 -29.37
N PHE A 457 -0.40 24.50 -28.28
CA PHE A 457 -1.10 25.59 -27.61
C PHE A 457 -0.26 26.87 -27.60
N LYS A 458 -0.92 28.03 -27.68
CA LYS A 458 -0.38 29.33 -27.29
C LYS A 458 -1.28 29.89 -26.19
N PHE A 459 -0.70 30.54 -25.19
CA PHE A 459 -1.45 31.31 -24.20
C PHE A 459 -1.58 32.76 -24.67
N SER A 460 -2.80 33.29 -24.59
CA SER A 460 -3.11 34.72 -24.60
C SER A 460 -3.40 35.19 -23.17
N GLU A 461 -3.79 36.45 -23.01
CA GLU A 461 -3.99 37.12 -21.72
C GLU A 461 -4.94 36.39 -20.76
N PHE A 462 -4.73 36.59 -19.46
CA PHE A 462 -5.50 35.93 -18.40
C PHE A 462 -6.93 36.50 -18.29
N PRO A 463 -7.95 35.66 -18.04
CA PRO A 463 -9.31 36.12 -17.80
C PRO A 463 -9.47 36.98 -16.54
N GLU A 464 -10.40 37.94 -16.57
CA GLU A 464 -10.75 38.80 -15.44
C GLU A 464 -11.36 38.04 -14.24
N ASP A 465 -11.90 36.84 -14.45
CA ASP A 465 -12.52 35.99 -13.41
C ASP A 465 -11.55 35.01 -12.73
N LEU A 466 -10.24 35.17 -12.94
CA LEU A 466 -9.19 34.28 -12.41
C LEU A 466 -9.08 34.30 -10.87
N GLN A 467 -9.76 33.36 -10.21
CA GLN A 467 -9.63 33.16 -8.76
C GLN A 467 -8.37 32.34 -8.41
N ILE A 468 -7.34 33.01 -7.90
CA ILE A 468 -6.18 32.36 -7.26
C ILE A 468 -6.54 32.00 -5.81
N ARG A 469 -6.30 30.76 -5.40
CA ARG A 469 -6.50 30.29 -4.01
C ARG A 469 -5.27 29.52 -3.54
N SER A 470 -4.79 29.84 -2.34
CA SER A 470 -3.76 29.07 -1.64
C SER A 470 -4.36 27.87 -0.90
N GLY A 471 -3.52 26.92 -0.52
CA GLY A 471 -3.87 25.80 0.36
C GLY A 471 -2.77 25.55 1.37
N LYS A 472 -2.91 24.47 2.15
CA LYS A 472 -1.90 24.00 3.10
C LYS A 472 -0.52 23.83 2.43
N VAL A 473 0.56 24.13 3.14
CA VAL A 473 1.92 23.89 2.62
C VAL A 473 2.19 22.38 2.56
N PHE A 474 2.53 21.88 1.38
CA PHE A 474 3.02 20.52 1.16
C PHE A 474 4.50 20.54 0.78
N HIS A 475 5.28 19.62 1.37
CA HIS A 475 6.72 19.50 1.13
C HIS A 475 7.08 18.44 0.08
N LYS A 476 6.06 17.87 -0.59
CA LYS A 476 6.19 16.87 -1.65
C LYS A 476 4.91 16.84 -2.50
N ILE A 477 5.05 16.87 -3.81
CA ILE A 477 3.95 16.96 -4.79
C ILE A 477 3.26 15.59 -4.93
N CYS A 478 2.03 15.42 -4.47
CA CYS A 478 1.23 14.21 -4.71
C CYS A 478 0.57 14.19 -6.11
N ASN A 479 -0.22 15.20 -6.51
CA ASN A 479 -0.90 15.30 -7.81
C ASN A 479 -0.66 16.65 -8.46
N SER A 480 0.17 16.73 -9.51
CA SER A 480 0.37 18.00 -10.21
C SER A 480 -0.02 17.88 -11.66
N LYS A 481 -0.93 18.78 -12.07
CA LYS A 481 -1.32 18.94 -13.48
C LYS A 481 -0.28 19.72 -14.29
N PHE A 482 0.81 20.21 -13.65
CA PHE A 482 1.90 20.97 -14.26
C PHE A 482 3.25 20.25 -14.21
N CYS A 483 3.53 19.58 -13.08
CA CYS A 483 4.79 18.90 -12.84
C CYS A 483 4.66 17.42 -13.22
N ASN A 484 4.92 17.10 -14.49
CA ASN A 484 5.01 15.72 -15.03
C ASN A 484 6.22 14.93 -14.46
N LYS A 485 6.18 13.59 -14.42
CA LYS A 485 6.71 12.88 -13.25
C LYS A 485 7.62 11.64 -13.44
N ASN A 486 8.58 11.46 -14.34
CA ASN A 486 9.58 10.37 -14.04
C ASN A 486 11.06 10.58 -14.43
N ALA A 487 11.68 11.74 -14.23
CA ALA A 487 13.15 11.78 -14.09
C ALA A 487 13.61 11.32 -12.69
N LEU A 488 12.70 11.20 -11.70
CA LEU A 488 13.03 11.21 -10.25
C LEU A 488 12.17 10.31 -9.29
N ARG A 489 12.54 9.03 -9.12
CA ARG A 489 12.04 7.83 -8.36
C ARG A 489 13.03 6.66 -8.05
N ILE A 490 13.78 6.08 -9.03
CA ILE A 490 14.80 5.00 -9.08
C ILE A 490 15.86 5.33 -10.17
N GLN A 491 17.17 5.16 -9.94
CA GLN A 491 18.25 5.62 -10.87
C GLN A 491 18.39 4.84 -12.22
N ASN A 492 19.34 5.23 -13.09
CA ASN A 492 19.41 4.88 -14.53
C ASN A 492 19.47 3.39 -14.94
N VAL A 493 19.57 2.44 -14.01
CA VAL A 493 19.72 1.00 -14.32
C VAL A 493 18.92 0.10 -13.37
N PRO A 494 18.48 -1.10 -13.82
CA PRO A 494 17.67 -2.01 -13.02
C PRO A 494 18.46 -2.83 -11.98
N TYR A 495 17.76 -3.79 -11.35
CA TYR A 495 18.24 -4.82 -10.40
C TYR A 495 18.71 -4.34 -9.02
N GLY A 496 18.96 -3.04 -8.82
CA GLY A 496 19.25 -2.46 -7.50
C GLY A 496 20.39 -3.19 -6.77
N LEU A 497 20.18 -3.60 -5.52
CA LEU A 497 21.21 -4.29 -4.71
C LEU A 497 21.64 -5.67 -5.25
N VAL A 498 21.01 -6.25 -6.27
CA VAL A 498 21.57 -7.46 -6.92
C VAL A 498 22.74 -7.09 -7.86
N ARG A 499 22.70 -5.90 -8.47
CA ARG A 499 23.82 -5.33 -9.24
C ARG A 499 24.81 -4.57 -8.34
N PHE A 500 24.27 -3.85 -7.35
CA PHE A 500 25.00 -2.86 -6.55
C PHE A 500 25.38 -3.30 -5.13
N GLY A 501 24.79 -4.37 -4.61
CA GLY A 501 24.97 -4.85 -3.23
C GLY A 501 25.67 -6.21 -3.15
N VAL A 502 25.10 -7.22 -3.81
CA VAL A 502 25.69 -8.57 -3.91
C VAL A 502 27.13 -8.45 -4.40
N ALA A 503 28.05 -9.09 -3.68
CA ALA A 503 29.47 -9.00 -3.97
C ALA A 503 29.80 -9.56 -5.37
N PRO A 504 30.84 -9.03 -6.04
CA PRO A 504 31.22 -9.48 -7.38
C PRO A 504 31.79 -10.90 -7.40
N ASP A 505 32.27 -11.42 -6.26
CA ASP A 505 32.66 -12.81 -6.05
C ASP A 505 31.48 -13.74 -5.67
N HIS A 506 30.23 -13.29 -5.86
CA HIS A 506 29.00 -14.09 -5.76
C HIS A 506 28.15 -14.02 -7.06
N PRO A 507 28.71 -14.40 -8.24
CA PRO A 507 27.99 -14.37 -9.51
C PRO A 507 26.78 -15.32 -9.54
N GLU A 508 26.84 -16.44 -8.82
CA GLU A 508 25.73 -17.38 -8.67
C GLU A 508 24.54 -16.81 -7.88
N VAL A 509 24.77 -15.96 -6.88
CA VAL A 509 23.69 -15.17 -6.26
C VAL A 509 23.14 -14.14 -7.25
N LYS A 510 23.99 -13.54 -8.10
CA LYS A 510 23.56 -12.65 -9.19
C LYS A 510 22.79 -13.36 -10.32
N ASN A 511 22.81 -14.70 -10.41
CA ASN A 511 22.01 -15.45 -11.41
C ASN A 511 20.50 -15.23 -11.30
N VAL A 512 19.98 -14.68 -10.20
CA VAL A 512 18.59 -14.21 -10.11
C VAL A 512 18.28 -13.12 -11.16
N ILE A 513 19.30 -12.37 -11.64
CA ILE A 513 19.18 -11.46 -12.78
C ILE A 513 18.61 -12.19 -14.01
N HIS A 514 19.02 -13.41 -14.33
CA HIS A 514 18.41 -14.17 -15.45
C HIS A 514 16.89 -14.42 -15.27
N THR A 515 16.40 -14.43 -14.03
CA THR A 515 14.95 -14.48 -13.76
C THR A 515 14.33 -13.10 -13.95
N PHE A 516 14.98 -12.03 -13.52
CA PHE A 516 14.56 -10.65 -13.79
C PHE A 516 14.58 -10.31 -15.29
N GLU A 517 15.55 -10.80 -16.07
CA GLU A 517 15.59 -10.66 -17.53
C GLU A 517 14.45 -11.42 -18.20
N LYS A 518 14.11 -12.64 -17.72
CA LYS A 518 12.92 -13.38 -18.20
C LYS A 518 11.61 -12.68 -17.83
N THR A 519 11.57 -11.99 -16.69
CA THR A 519 10.46 -11.07 -16.37
C THR A 519 10.49 -9.85 -17.29
N ALA A 520 11.65 -9.28 -17.60
CA ALA A 520 11.78 -8.04 -18.35
C ALA A 520 11.61 -8.17 -19.87
N ALA A 521 11.90 -9.34 -20.41
CA ALA A 521 11.56 -9.75 -21.77
C ALA A 521 10.09 -10.17 -21.92
N ASN A 522 9.28 -10.18 -20.85
CA ASN A 522 7.84 -10.38 -20.97
C ASN A 522 7.19 -9.08 -21.49
N PRO A 523 6.35 -9.11 -22.55
CA PRO A 523 5.79 -7.89 -23.15
C PRO A 523 4.81 -7.15 -22.22
N ARG A 524 4.43 -7.75 -21.09
CA ARG A 524 3.58 -7.14 -20.05
C ARG A 524 4.40 -6.46 -18.94
N PHE A 525 5.72 -6.59 -18.95
CA PHE A 525 6.64 -5.84 -18.12
C PHE A 525 7.25 -4.71 -18.94
N GLN A 526 7.58 -3.60 -18.27
CA GLN A 526 8.40 -2.57 -18.86
C GLN A 526 9.30 -1.94 -17.80
N PHE A 527 10.62 -2.01 -17.98
CA PHE A 527 11.55 -1.20 -17.20
C PHE A 527 11.58 0.22 -17.77
N ILE A 528 11.61 1.19 -16.86
CA ILE A 528 11.76 2.62 -17.12
C ILE A 528 12.81 3.15 -16.14
N GLY A 529 13.88 3.72 -16.69
CA GLY A 529 15.06 4.25 -15.99
C GLY A 529 15.41 5.69 -16.41
N ASN A 530 16.46 6.24 -15.80
CA ASN A 530 16.74 7.68 -15.66
C ASN A 530 15.60 8.41 -14.97
N VAL A 531 15.30 7.87 -13.81
CA VAL A 531 13.99 7.97 -13.19
C VAL A 531 14.22 8.18 -11.70
N ASN A 532 15.28 8.86 -11.20
CA ASN A 532 16.02 8.93 -9.89
C ASN A 532 15.42 9.59 -8.57
N VAL A 533 14.97 8.83 -7.56
CA VAL A 533 14.41 9.20 -6.21
C VAL A 533 13.23 10.24 -6.07
N GLY A 534 12.02 9.77 -5.65
CA GLY A 534 10.86 10.42 -4.95
C GLY A 534 10.19 11.75 -5.38
N ARG A 535 10.90 12.51 -6.21
CA ARG A 535 10.77 13.96 -6.45
C ARG A 535 10.01 14.28 -7.74
N ASP A 536 9.80 13.26 -8.56
CA ASP A 536 8.93 13.26 -9.72
C ASP A 536 7.69 12.43 -9.47
N VAL A 537 7.61 11.15 -9.88
CA VAL A 537 6.42 10.34 -9.56
C VAL A 537 6.57 9.91 -8.13
N THR A 538 5.40 9.72 -7.60
CA THR A 538 4.99 10.22 -6.32
C THR A 538 3.76 9.39 -6.10
N ILE A 539 3.68 8.75 -4.93
CA ILE A 539 2.97 7.50 -4.73
C ILE A 539 1.59 7.50 -5.42
N LYS A 540 0.80 8.53 -5.13
CA LYS A 540 -0.36 8.99 -5.91
C LYS A 540 -0.32 8.66 -7.41
N GLU A 541 0.44 9.39 -8.21
CA GLU A 541 0.39 9.24 -9.66
C GLU A 541 0.86 7.86 -10.13
N LEU A 542 1.69 7.11 -9.38
CA LEU A 542 1.90 5.70 -9.72
C LEU A 542 0.65 4.84 -9.49
N GLN A 543 -0.18 5.13 -8.48
CA GLN A 543 -1.42 4.38 -8.17
C GLN A 543 -2.59 4.79 -9.08
N GLU A 544 -2.53 6.02 -9.57
CA GLU A 544 -3.37 6.58 -10.62
C GLU A 544 -3.01 5.99 -12.00
N LEU A 545 -1.75 5.57 -12.18
CA LEU A 545 -1.23 5.00 -13.42
C LEU A 545 -1.09 3.48 -13.44
N TYR A 546 -1.08 2.78 -12.30
CA TYR A 546 -0.89 1.32 -12.21
C TYR A 546 -1.92 0.63 -11.31
N HIS A 547 -2.07 -0.68 -11.48
CA HIS A 547 -3.00 -1.48 -10.66
C HIS A 547 -2.59 -1.56 -9.19
N ALA A 548 -1.29 -1.62 -8.96
CA ALA A 548 -0.65 -1.72 -7.67
C ALA A 548 0.69 -1.02 -7.77
N VAL A 549 1.09 -0.37 -6.68
CA VAL A 549 2.40 0.26 -6.56
C VAL A 549 3.16 -0.45 -5.46
N LEU A 550 4.01 -1.38 -5.89
CA LEU A 550 4.88 -2.11 -4.99
C LEU A 550 6.16 -1.32 -4.74
N LEU A 551 6.32 -0.85 -3.50
CA LEU A 551 7.51 -0.16 -3.04
C LEU A 551 8.58 -1.17 -2.64
N THR A 552 9.63 -1.21 -3.46
CA THR A 552 10.80 -2.06 -3.32
C THR A 552 12.10 -1.26 -3.39
N TYR A 553 12.03 0.06 -3.13
CA TYR A 553 13.17 0.98 -3.19
C TYR A 553 14.25 0.73 -2.11
N GLY A 554 14.05 -0.25 -1.23
CA GLY A 554 15.05 -0.73 -0.28
C GLY A 554 15.41 0.30 0.80
N ALA A 555 16.67 0.25 1.24
CA ALA A 555 17.20 1.08 2.33
C ALA A 555 18.47 1.82 1.85
N GLU A 556 18.32 3.09 1.47
CA GLU A 556 19.36 3.90 0.83
C GLU A 556 20.24 4.70 1.81
N GLU A 557 19.85 4.84 3.08
CA GLU A 557 20.69 5.42 4.14
C GLU A 557 21.48 4.33 4.91
N ASP A 558 22.55 4.73 5.61
CA ASP A 558 23.21 3.89 6.64
C ASP A 558 23.02 4.45 8.05
N LYS A 559 23.14 3.58 9.04
CA LYS A 559 23.10 3.98 10.45
C LYS A 559 24.47 4.48 10.89
N ILE A 560 24.45 5.70 11.44
CA ILE A 560 25.55 6.31 12.19
C ILE A 560 25.59 5.75 13.63
N LEU A 561 26.76 5.82 14.27
CA LEU A 561 27.00 5.34 15.63
C LEU A 561 26.72 6.42 16.68
N ASN A 562 26.86 7.70 16.30
CA ASN A 562 26.87 8.88 17.17
C ASN A 562 27.94 8.77 18.28
N ILE A 563 29.18 8.46 17.88
CA ILE A 563 30.33 8.37 18.81
C ILE A 563 31.47 9.34 18.44
N PRO A 564 32.30 9.78 19.41
CA PRO A 564 33.44 10.65 19.13
C PRO A 564 34.41 10.04 18.10
N GLY A 565 34.92 10.90 17.22
CA GLY A 565 35.83 10.52 16.14
C GLY A 565 35.17 9.85 14.92
N GLU A 566 33.84 9.66 14.89
CA GLU A 566 33.15 9.01 13.75
C GLU A 566 33.28 9.75 12.40
N ASN A 567 33.67 11.03 12.43
CA ASN A 567 33.88 11.87 11.25
C ASN A 567 35.36 11.95 10.79
N LEU A 568 36.27 11.14 11.36
CA LEU A 568 37.67 11.08 10.92
C LEU A 568 37.81 10.46 9.52
N ASP A 569 38.87 10.83 8.81
CA ASP A 569 39.19 10.25 7.50
C ASP A 569 39.40 8.74 7.57
N ASN A 570 39.03 8.07 6.48
CA ASN A 570 39.02 6.62 6.31
C ASN A 570 38.07 5.83 7.26
N ILE A 571 37.07 6.52 7.84
CA ILE A 571 35.87 5.89 8.40
C ILE A 571 34.75 5.92 7.35
N ILE A 572 34.29 4.73 6.94
CA ILE A 572 33.48 4.56 5.73
C ILE A 572 32.17 3.85 6.06
N SER A 573 31.08 4.32 5.45
CA SER A 573 29.80 3.60 5.46
C SER A 573 29.95 2.27 4.70
N GLY A 574 29.61 1.15 5.33
CA GLY A 574 29.71 -0.18 4.71
C GLY A 574 28.93 -0.27 3.38
N ARG A 575 27.76 0.39 3.32
CA ARG A 575 27.00 0.56 2.07
C ARG A 575 27.81 1.24 0.97
N ARG A 576 28.52 2.32 1.29
CA ARG A 576 29.26 3.12 0.32
C ARG A 576 30.50 2.40 -0.20
N PHE A 577 31.18 1.62 0.64
CA PHE A 577 32.26 0.72 0.19
C PHE A 577 31.75 -0.33 -0.80
N VAL A 578 30.63 -0.97 -0.48
CA VAL A 578 29.97 -1.94 -1.35
C VAL A 578 29.53 -1.28 -2.67
N GLY A 579 28.93 -0.10 -2.60
CA GLY A 579 28.52 0.69 -3.78
C GLY A 579 29.70 1.09 -4.66
N TRP A 580 30.82 1.51 -4.05
CA TRP A 580 32.05 1.87 -4.75
C TRP A 580 32.61 0.71 -5.58
N TYR A 581 32.78 -0.50 -5.01
CA TYR A 581 33.32 -1.64 -5.78
C TYR A 581 32.31 -2.26 -6.76
N ASN A 582 31.00 -2.12 -6.52
CA ASN A 582 29.95 -2.61 -7.42
C ASN A 582 29.49 -1.58 -8.47
N GLY A 583 30.03 -0.36 -8.49
CA GLY A 583 29.77 0.65 -9.54
C GLY A 583 28.51 1.50 -9.36
N VAL A 584 28.14 1.86 -8.13
CA VAL A 584 27.13 2.89 -7.86
C VAL A 584 27.69 4.26 -8.27
N PRO A 585 27.05 5.01 -9.22
CA PRO A 585 27.59 6.28 -9.72
C PRO A 585 27.98 7.30 -8.63
N ALA A 586 27.14 7.45 -7.61
CA ALA A 586 27.37 8.39 -6.49
C ALA A 586 28.54 8.01 -5.57
N ASP A 587 28.98 6.74 -5.59
CA ASP A 587 30.12 6.25 -4.80
C ASP A 587 31.36 5.97 -5.65
N SER A 588 31.31 6.17 -6.97
CA SER A 588 32.46 6.00 -7.88
C SER A 588 33.71 6.80 -7.45
N LYS A 589 33.50 8.01 -6.92
CA LYS A 589 34.55 8.93 -6.43
C LYS A 589 34.77 8.86 -4.90
N LEU A 590 34.37 7.76 -4.24
CA LEU A 590 34.59 7.57 -2.81
C LEU A 590 36.11 7.55 -2.52
N ASN A 591 36.57 8.47 -1.66
CA ASN A 591 37.96 8.50 -1.22
C ASN A 591 38.21 7.39 -0.20
N ILE A 592 39.17 6.52 -0.48
CA ILE A 592 39.53 5.36 0.35
C ILE A 592 41.05 5.23 0.37
N ASN A 593 41.62 5.13 1.57
CA ASN A 593 42.99 4.67 1.76
C ASN A 593 43.00 3.17 2.06
N LEU A 594 43.61 2.38 1.16
CA LEU A 594 43.89 0.95 1.33
C LEU A 594 45.38 0.68 1.61
N ASP A 595 46.20 1.74 1.73
CA ASP A 595 47.59 1.66 2.17
C ASP A 595 47.68 1.58 3.71
N VAL A 596 47.01 0.59 4.28
CA VAL A 596 46.94 0.30 5.71
C VAL A 596 46.84 -1.21 5.91
N GLU A 597 47.45 -1.77 6.96
CA GLU A 597 47.46 -3.23 7.16
C GLU A 597 46.21 -3.76 7.89
N GLU A 598 45.62 -2.94 8.76
CA GLU A 598 44.53 -3.30 9.67
C GLU A 598 43.23 -2.53 9.35
N ALA A 599 42.15 -3.29 9.11
CA ALA A 599 40.80 -2.77 8.93
C ALA A 599 39.84 -3.32 10.00
N VAL A 600 38.91 -2.47 10.46
CA VAL A 600 37.83 -2.85 11.39
C VAL A 600 36.48 -2.75 10.69
N VAL A 601 35.63 -3.76 10.85
CA VAL A 601 34.22 -3.72 10.43
C VAL A 601 33.34 -3.82 11.67
N LEU A 602 32.48 -2.82 11.87
CA LEU A 602 31.56 -2.74 12.99
C LEU A 602 30.22 -3.36 12.59
N GLY A 603 29.92 -4.54 13.13
CA GLY A 603 28.78 -5.38 12.76
C GLY A 603 29.20 -6.78 12.32
N GLN A 604 28.27 -7.74 12.46
CA GLN A 604 28.47 -9.16 12.15
C GLN A 604 27.26 -9.72 11.38
N GLY A 605 26.89 -9.02 10.31
CA GLY A 605 25.96 -9.51 9.28
C GLY A 605 26.69 -9.85 8.00
N ASN A 606 25.99 -10.38 6.99
CA ASN A 606 26.63 -10.85 5.75
C ASN A 606 27.40 -9.74 5.03
N VAL A 607 26.88 -8.50 5.02
CA VAL A 607 27.61 -7.33 4.47
C VAL A 607 28.97 -7.10 5.14
N ALA A 608 29.11 -7.42 6.44
CA ALA A 608 30.41 -7.33 7.13
C ALA A 608 31.37 -8.45 6.68
N ILE A 609 30.84 -9.64 6.40
CA ILE A 609 31.58 -10.75 5.78
C ILE A 609 31.97 -10.37 4.35
N ASP A 610 31.08 -9.75 3.55
CA ASP A 610 31.36 -9.31 2.18
C ASP A 610 32.48 -8.26 2.12
N ILE A 611 32.42 -7.23 2.98
CA ILE A 611 33.48 -6.22 3.11
C ILE A 611 34.82 -6.87 3.46
N ALA A 612 34.82 -7.77 4.46
CA ALA A 612 36.04 -8.50 4.82
C ALA A 612 36.54 -9.38 3.68
N ARG A 613 35.65 -10.12 3.00
CA ARG A 613 35.99 -11.01 1.90
C ARG A 613 36.59 -10.25 0.73
N ILE A 614 36.03 -9.11 0.30
CA ILE A 614 36.60 -8.30 -0.79
C ILE A 614 37.98 -7.71 -0.44
N LEU A 615 38.26 -7.40 0.83
CA LEU A 615 39.60 -6.98 1.29
C LEU A 615 40.59 -8.17 1.41
N LEU A 616 40.09 -9.37 1.73
CA LEU A 616 40.90 -10.55 2.00
C LEU A 616 41.15 -11.41 0.74
N THR A 617 40.21 -11.51 -0.20
CA THR A 617 40.34 -12.27 -1.46
C THR A 617 41.59 -11.85 -2.26
N PRO A 618 42.37 -12.79 -2.81
CA PRO A 618 43.44 -12.48 -3.75
C PRO A 618 42.91 -11.79 -5.01
N VAL A 619 43.56 -10.71 -5.45
CA VAL A 619 43.09 -9.86 -6.56
C VAL A 619 42.99 -10.64 -7.89
N ASP A 620 43.81 -11.67 -8.08
CA ASP A 620 43.71 -12.61 -9.20
C ASP A 620 42.39 -13.39 -9.28
N LYS A 621 41.65 -13.53 -8.17
CA LYS A 621 40.29 -14.09 -8.18
C LYS A 621 39.23 -13.02 -8.46
N LEU A 622 39.45 -11.79 -8.01
CA LEU A 622 38.53 -10.66 -8.25
C LEU A 622 38.60 -10.14 -9.69
N LYS A 623 39.75 -10.21 -10.36
CA LYS A 623 39.93 -9.60 -11.70
C LYS A 623 38.98 -10.14 -12.78
N ASN A 624 38.50 -11.38 -12.64
CA ASN A 624 37.57 -12.02 -13.58
C ASN A 624 36.07 -11.77 -13.23
N THR A 625 35.76 -10.90 -12.26
CA THR A 625 34.38 -10.65 -11.76
C THR A 625 33.76 -9.36 -12.31
N ASP A 626 32.52 -9.02 -11.94
CA ASP A 626 31.86 -7.74 -12.29
C ASP A 626 32.21 -6.56 -11.35
N ILE A 627 33.34 -6.64 -10.64
CA ILE A 627 33.93 -5.54 -9.87
C ILE A 627 34.39 -4.41 -10.81
N THR A 628 34.26 -3.15 -10.41
CA THR A 628 34.74 -2.01 -11.24
C THR A 628 36.26 -1.95 -11.30
N SER A 629 36.82 -1.55 -12.45
CA SER A 629 38.27 -1.56 -12.65
C SER A 629 39.03 -0.59 -11.75
N TYR A 630 38.47 0.59 -11.46
CA TYR A 630 39.06 1.52 -10.48
C TYR A 630 39.12 0.96 -9.05
N ALA A 631 38.16 0.09 -8.69
CA ALA A 631 38.16 -0.57 -7.39
C ALA A 631 39.14 -1.75 -7.36
N LEU A 632 39.22 -2.51 -8.45
CA LEU A 632 40.19 -3.57 -8.65
C LEU A 632 41.64 -3.05 -8.62
N GLU A 633 41.90 -1.90 -9.24
CA GLU A 633 43.19 -1.20 -9.21
C GLU A 633 43.57 -0.76 -7.78
N LYS A 634 42.66 -0.07 -7.09
CA LYS A 634 42.85 0.28 -5.66
C LYS A 634 43.07 -0.96 -4.79
N LEU A 635 42.40 -2.08 -5.07
CA LEU A 635 42.57 -3.34 -4.35
C LEU A 635 43.89 -4.07 -4.69
N SER A 636 44.42 -3.94 -5.90
CA SER A 636 45.74 -4.48 -6.27
C SER A 636 46.89 -3.83 -5.49
N GLN A 637 46.71 -2.56 -5.12
CA GLN A 637 47.63 -1.77 -4.30
C GLN A 637 47.40 -1.94 -2.78
N SER A 638 46.39 -2.72 -2.36
CA SER A 638 45.97 -2.82 -0.96
C SER A 638 47.01 -3.48 -0.05
N LYS A 639 47.41 -2.79 1.02
CA LYS A 639 48.23 -3.36 2.10
C LYS A 639 47.41 -4.08 3.17
N VAL A 640 46.08 -4.10 3.09
CA VAL A 640 45.23 -4.76 4.11
C VAL A 640 45.55 -6.25 4.21
N ARG A 641 45.94 -6.71 5.40
CA ARG A 641 46.18 -8.12 5.74
C ARG A 641 45.27 -8.62 6.85
N LYS A 642 44.80 -7.74 7.74
CA LYS A 642 44.00 -8.08 8.92
C LYS A 642 42.65 -7.36 8.88
N VAL A 643 41.55 -8.13 9.00
CA VAL A 643 40.19 -7.57 9.13
C VAL A 643 39.53 -8.09 10.40
N SER A 644 39.09 -7.17 11.27
CA SER A 644 38.42 -7.48 12.53
C SER A 644 36.91 -7.24 12.46
N LEU A 645 36.09 -8.26 12.75
CA LEU A 645 34.62 -8.18 12.71
C LEU A 645 34.03 -8.03 14.11
N ILE A 646 33.72 -6.79 14.49
CA ILE A 646 33.36 -6.41 15.85
C ILE A 646 31.85 -6.55 16.09
N GLY A 647 31.46 -7.43 17.01
CA GLY A 647 30.07 -7.67 17.40
C GLY A 647 29.78 -7.27 18.84
N ARG A 648 28.73 -6.47 19.06
CA ARG A 648 28.31 -6.06 20.41
C ARG A 648 27.71 -7.19 21.27
N ARG A 649 27.26 -8.30 20.67
CA ARG A 649 26.69 -9.48 21.36
C ARG A 649 27.58 -10.71 21.14
N GLY A 650 27.21 -11.86 21.72
CA GLY A 650 27.96 -13.11 21.60
C GLY A 650 27.75 -13.86 20.28
N PRO A 651 28.47 -14.97 20.05
CA PRO A 651 28.34 -15.80 18.84
C PRO A 651 26.92 -16.32 18.56
N LEU A 652 26.08 -16.47 19.59
CA LEU A 652 24.68 -16.88 19.42
C LEU A 652 23.78 -15.79 18.83
N GLN A 653 24.22 -14.54 18.76
CA GLN A 653 23.45 -13.42 18.21
C GLN A 653 24.08 -12.75 16.96
N ALA A 654 25.12 -13.35 16.36
CA ALA A 654 25.66 -12.97 15.05
C ALA A 654 24.59 -13.11 13.94
N ALA A 655 24.50 -12.15 13.02
CA ALA A 655 23.45 -12.11 11.99
C ALA A 655 23.80 -12.88 10.71
N PHE A 656 25.09 -12.93 10.36
CA PHE A 656 25.78 -14.20 10.08
C PHE A 656 24.98 -15.40 9.56
N THR A 657 24.88 -15.65 8.25
CA THR A 657 24.48 -16.99 7.74
C THR A 657 25.67 -17.90 7.41
N ILE A 658 25.38 -19.20 7.27
CA ILE A 658 26.37 -20.30 7.27
C ILE A 658 27.04 -20.55 5.90
N ALA A 659 26.55 -19.95 4.81
CA ALA A 659 27.18 -20.07 3.50
C ALA A 659 28.37 -19.10 3.44
N GLU A 660 28.08 -17.82 3.68
CA GLU A 660 28.99 -16.69 3.70
C GLU A 660 30.14 -16.89 4.71
N LEU A 661 29.82 -17.44 5.90
CA LEU A 661 30.86 -17.85 6.85
C LEU A 661 31.73 -18.99 6.29
N ARG A 662 31.13 -20.05 5.71
CA ARG A 662 31.90 -21.18 5.18
C ARG A 662 32.82 -20.76 4.03
N GLU A 663 32.42 -19.77 3.24
CA GLU A 663 33.21 -19.27 2.11
C GLU A 663 34.42 -18.45 2.59
N ILE A 664 34.25 -17.53 3.55
CA ILE A 664 35.39 -16.78 4.10
C ILE A 664 36.33 -17.67 4.95
N LEU A 665 35.80 -18.73 5.57
CA LEU A 665 36.61 -19.78 6.22
C LEU A 665 37.41 -20.64 5.22
N LYS A 666 37.05 -20.65 3.93
CA LYS A 666 37.71 -21.40 2.85
C LYS A 666 38.60 -20.54 1.95
N LEU A 667 38.85 -19.29 2.33
CA LEU A 667 39.53 -18.32 1.48
C LEU A 667 41.05 -18.55 1.47
N ASP A 668 41.59 -18.90 0.30
CA ASP A 668 43.02 -19.23 0.13
C ASP A 668 43.95 -18.15 0.71
N SER A 669 44.99 -18.60 1.41
CA SER A 669 45.96 -17.76 2.14
C SER A 669 45.38 -16.89 3.28
N CYS A 670 44.12 -17.07 3.67
CA CYS A 670 43.53 -16.40 4.83
C CYS A 670 43.18 -17.40 5.94
N LYS A 671 43.57 -17.11 7.18
CA LYS A 671 43.16 -17.87 8.37
C LYS A 671 42.15 -17.07 9.21
N THR A 672 41.19 -17.75 9.82
CA THR A 672 40.27 -17.15 10.79
C THR A 672 40.75 -17.42 12.21
N TYR A 673 40.69 -16.40 13.07
CA TYR A 673 41.20 -16.40 14.43
C TYR A 673 40.07 -16.10 15.40
N TRP A 674 39.47 -17.16 15.96
CA TRP A 674 38.44 -17.07 17.00
C TRP A 674 39.07 -16.87 18.39
N ARG A 675 38.39 -16.15 19.27
CA ARG A 675 38.74 -16.05 20.69
C ARG A 675 38.01 -17.14 21.46
N SER A 676 38.73 -18.05 22.13
CA SER A 676 38.13 -19.16 22.89
C SER A 676 37.13 -18.68 23.95
N ASP A 677 37.42 -17.54 24.59
CA ASP A 677 36.59 -16.96 25.66
C ASP A 677 35.19 -16.55 25.17
N ASP A 678 35.06 -16.11 23.91
CA ASP A 678 33.78 -15.76 23.31
C ASP A 678 32.84 -16.98 23.16
N PHE A 679 33.35 -18.21 23.32
CA PHE A 679 32.62 -19.48 23.20
C PHE A 679 32.41 -20.25 24.52
N ILE A 680 32.76 -19.65 25.67
CA ILE A 680 32.51 -20.23 26.99
C ILE A 680 31.01 -20.58 27.15
N ASN A 681 30.72 -21.76 27.72
CA ASN A 681 29.39 -22.37 27.88
C ASN A 681 28.59 -22.66 26.58
N ILE A 682 28.96 -22.12 25.42
CA ILE A 682 28.22 -22.33 24.15
C ILE A 682 28.16 -23.81 23.76
N LYS A 683 29.25 -24.57 23.99
CA LYS A 683 29.30 -26.02 23.70
C LYS A 683 28.21 -26.83 24.41
N GLN A 684 27.79 -26.41 25.61
CA GLN A 684 26.77 -27.11 26.40
C GLN A 684 25.37 -26.91 25.80
N ILE A 685 25.04 -25.66 25.45
CA ILE A 685 23.71 -25.29 24.94
C ILE A 685 23.54 -25.47 23.42
N VAL A 686 24.62 -25.72 22.65
CA VAL A 686 24.52 -25.90 21.19
C VAL A 686 23.52 -26.98 20.78
N ASN A 687 23.27 -27.97 21.65
CA ASN A 687 22.36 -29.06 21.38
C ASN A 687 20.87 -28.70 21.49
N THR A 688 20.49 -27.71 22.29
CA THR A 688 19.09 -27.24 22.46
C THR A 688 18.67 -26.22 21.41
N LEU A 689 19.62 -25.65 20.66
CA LEU A 689 19.37 -24.65 19.63
C LEU A 689 18.58 -25.21 18.43
N ALA A 690 17.69 -24.38 17.87
CA ALA A 690 16.99 -24.67 16.62
C ALA A 690 17.96 -24.97 15.46
N ARG A 691 17.56 -25.89 14.56
CA ARG A 691 18.41 -26.50 13.50
C ARG A 691 19.31 -25.50 12.73
N PRO A 692 18.86 -24.31 12.29
CA PRO A 692 19.74 -23.36 11.59
C PRO A 692 20.86 -22.81 12.48
N ARG A 693 20.52 -22.37 13.70
CA ARG A 693 21.49 -21.83 14.67
C ARG A 693 22.45 -22.92 15.13
N LYS A 694 21.95 -24.13 15.42
CA LYS A 694 22.74 -25.30 15.79
C LYS A 694 23.84 -25.62 14.78
N ARG A 695 23.55 -25.57 13.46
CA ARG A 695 24.55 -25.79 12.39
C ARG A 695 25.57 -24.67 12.29
N LEU A 696 25.16 -23.40 12.42
CA LEU A 696 26.08 -22.26 12.38
C LEU A 696 27.03 -22.27 13.58
N THR A 697 26.49 -22.47 14.78
CA THR A 697 27.28 -22.55 16.01
C THR A 697 28.23 -23.74 15.99
N LYS A 698 27.81 -24.89 15.44
CA LYS A 698 28.71 -26.03 15.20
C LYS A 698 29.87 -25.67 14.28
N LEU A 699 29.64 -25.03 13.14
CA LEU A 699 30.73 -24.64 12.22
C LEU A 699 31.76 -23.69 12.88
N MET A 700 31.31 -22.77 13.75
CA MET A 700 32.22 -21.90 14.50
C MET A 700 33.03 -22.66 15.57
N LEU A 701 32.43 -23.66 16.22
CA LEU A 701 33.12 -24.52 17.20
C LEU A 701 34.08 -25.50 16.51
N GLU A 702 33.68 -26.08 15.38
CA GLU A 702 34.49 -26.97 14.54
C GLU A 702 35.76 -26.24 14.06
N ASN A 703 35.63 -25.01 13.55
CA ASN A 703 36.79 -24.19 13.12
C ASN A 703 37.58 -23.52 14.28
N LEU A 704 37.03 -23.48 15.50
CA LEU A 704 37.78 -23.16 16.72
C LEU A 704 38.61 -24.37 17.21
N GLU A 705 38.16 -25.59 16.93
CA GLU A 705 38.82 -26.85 17.29
C GLU A 705 39.81 -27.35 16.23
N GLU A 706 39.80 -26.81 15.00
CA GLU A 706 40.74 -27.11 13.92
C GLU A 706 42.19 -26.67 14.25
N THR A 707 42.94 -27.56 14.91
CA THR A 707 44.40 -27.48 15.06
C THR A 707 45.09 -27.64 13.70
N SER A 708 45.33 -26.50 13.04
CA SER A 708 45.84 -26.44 11.66
C SER A 708 47.20 -27.11 11.47
N SER A 709 47.20 -28.32 10.90
CA SER A 709 48.34 -29.05 10.33
C SER A 709 48.57 -28.76 8.83
N ASP A 710 47.83 -27.80 8.30
CA ASP A 710 47.70 -27.50 6.86
C ASP A 710 48.94 -26.75 6.33
N THR A 711 49.65 -27.32 5.36
CA THR A 711 50.92 -26.81 4.81
C THR A 711 50.78 -25.59 3.88
N LYS A 712 49.71 -24.82 4.04
CA LYS A 712 49.36 -23.68 3.19
C LYS A 712 50.00 -22.37 3.70
N ILE A 713 50.55 -21.57 2.79
CA ILE A 713 51.08 -20.24 3.11
C ILE A 713 49.90 -19.31 3.45
N ILE A 714 49.86 -18.81 4.69
CA ILE A 714 48.87 -17.84 5.17
C ILE A 714 49.48 -16.44 5.10
N THR A 715 48.82 -15.51 4.42
CA THR A 715 49.27 -14.11 4.26
C THR A 715 48.27 -13.08 4.79
N LYS A 716 47.06 -13.51 5.17
CA LYS A 716 45.98 -12.65 5.67
C LYS A 716 45.19 -13.31 6.82
N GLY A 717 44.47 -12.49 7.59
CA GLY A 717 43.74 -12.93 8.78
C GLY A 717 42.38 -12.26 9.00
N LEU A 718 41.37 -13.08 9.31
CA LEU A 718 40.05 -12.66 9.75
C LEU A 718 39.93 -12.83 11.28
N TYR A 719 39.45 -11.80 11.98
CA TYR A 719 39.33 -11.78 13.44
C TYR A 719 37.89 -11.46 13.89
N PRO A 720 37.00 -12.46 14.01
CA PRO A 720 35.69 -12.28 14.63
C PRO A 720 35.86 -12.03 16.13
N ILE A 721 35.36 -10.89 16.61
CA ILE A 721 35.49 -10.46 18.02
C ILE A 721 34.09 -10.15 18.54
N PHE A 722 33.66 -10.86 19.58
CA PHE A 722 32.33 -10.72 20.15
C PHE A 722 32.34 -9.87 21.43
N LEU A 723 31.13 -9.55 21.92
CA LEU A 723 30.93 -8.79 23.16
C LEU A 723 31.71 -7.46 23.21
N ARG A 724 31.74 -6.70 22.11
CA ARG A 724 32.39 -5.38 22.01
C ARG A 724 31.49 -4.31 21.41
N SER A 725 31.25 -3.23 22.16
CA SER A 725 30.58 -2.02 21.66
C SER A 725 31.60 -0.93 21.33
N PRO A 726 31.54 -0.24 20.18
CA PRO A 726 32.43 0.89 19.91
C PRO A 726 32.09 2.09 20.80
N VAL A 727 33.13 2.79 21.28
CA VAL A 727 33.03 3.90 22.26
C VAL A 727 33.54 5.20 21.66
N LYS A 728 34.68 5.17 20.97
CA LYS A 728 35.21 6.26 20.14
C LYS A 728 36.21 5.72 19.12
N PHE A 729 36.37 6.42 18.01
CA PHE A 729 37.54 6.24 17.15
C PHE A 729 38.73 7.03 17.69
N LEU A 730 39.93 6.62 17.29
CA LEU A 730 41.21 7.20 17.70
C LEU A 730 41.91 7.71 16.43
N GLY A 731 42.31 8.99 16.44
CA GLY A 731 42.84 9.69 15.29
C GLY A 731 42.89 11.20 15.51
N SER A 732 43.69 11.89 14.69
CA SER A 732 43.73 13.35 14.60
C SER A 732 42.99 13.82 13.35
N ASN A 733 43.47 13.40 12.18
CA ASN A 733 42.84 13.64 10.87
C ASN A 733 42.16 12.35 10.36
N SER A 734 42.93 11.25 10.28
CA SER A 734 42.45 9.92 9.93
C SER A 734 42.39 8.98 11.13
N VAL A 735 41.59 7.91 11.02
CA VAL A 735 41.57 6.83 12.02
C VAL A 735 42.91 6.07 12.06
N HIS A 736 43.39 5.80 13.28
CA HIS A 736 44.51 4.87 13.57
C HIS A 736 44.10 3.75 14.54
N GLY A 737 42.88 3.79 15.10
CA GLY A 737 42.36 2.76 16.00
C GLY A 737 40.94 3.04 16.47
N ILE A 738 40.41 2.12 17.27
CA ILE A 738 39.09 2.25 17.89
C ILE A 738 39.12 1.76 19.35
N LYS A 739 38.49 2.53 20.24
CA LYS A 739 38.23 2.12 21.63
C LYS A 739 36.87 1.41 21.69
N LEU A 740 36.88 0.21 22.26
CA LEU A 740 35.72 -0.66 22.45
C LEU A 740 35.47 -0.83 23.94
N SER A 741 34.20 -0.94 24.35
CA SER A 741 33.81 -1.42 25.67
C SER A 741 33.56 -2.92 25.62
N ILE A 742 34.03 -3.64 26.64
CA ILE A 742 33.77 -5.06 26.85
C ILE A 742 32.35 -5.21 27.41
N ASN A 743 31.53 -6.05 26.77
CA ASN A 743 30.14 -6.27 27.16
C ASN A 743 29.95 -7.62 27.88
N ARG A 744 28.88 -7.73 28.66
CA ARG A 744 28.21 -8.99 28.99
C ARG A 744 26.82 -9.05 28.33
N LEU A 745 26.21 -10.23 28.29
CA LEU A 745 24.82 -10.39 27.88
C LEU A 745 23.89 -10.40 29.09
N GLU A 746 22.69 -9.85 28.93
CA GLU A 746 21.66 -9.82 29.97
C GLU A 746 20.29 -10.14 29.36
N GLY A 747 19.44 -10.87 30.10
CA GLY A 747 18.15 -11.40 29.64
C GLY A 747 18.12 -12.95 29.56
N ASN A 748 16.96 -13.52 29.90
CA ASN A 748 16.79 -14.98 30.05
C ASN A 748 16.61 -15.73 28.71
N ASP A 749 16.08 -15.05 27.68
CA ASP A 749 15.92 -15.62 26.34
C ASP A 749 17.06 -15.17 25.40
N ILE A 750 17.68 -16.14 24.74
CA ILE A 750 18.80 -15.97 23.80
C ILE A 750 18.42 -15.03 22.64
N SER A 751 17.13 -14.97 22.24
CA SER A 751 16.66 -14.14 21.13
C SER A 751 16.54 -12.65 21.49
N THR A 752 16.14 -12.35 22.74
CA THR A 752 15.93 -11.00 23.27
C THR A 752 17.12 -10.41 24.02
N GLN A 753 18.15 -11.22 24.32
CA GLN A 753 19.36 -10.80 25.03
C GLN A 753 20.00 -9.49 24.51
N VAL A 754 20.23 -8.58 25.45
CA VAL A 754 20.88 -7.28 25.26
C VAL A 754 22.34 -7.31 25.68
N ALA A 755 23.14 -6.36 25.19
CA ALA A 755 24.54 -6.20 25.56
C ALA A 755 24.70 -5.04 26.55
N ILE A 756 25.30 -5.31 27.70
CA ILE A 756 25.52 -4.35 28.79
C ILE A 756 27.03 -4.17 28.99
N PRO A 757 27.56 -2.92 29.04
CA PRO A 757 28.99 -2.69 29.23
C PRO A 757 29.44 -3.14 30.64
N THR A 758 30.66 -3.67 30.72
CA THR A 758 31.28 -4.15 31.97
C THR A 758 32.10 -3.08 32.71
N GLY A 759 32.30 -1.92 32.10
CA GLY A 759 33.26 -0.89 32.55
C GLY A 759 34.70 -1.13 32.08
N LEU A 760 35.02 -2.31 31.56
CA LEU A 760 36.31 -2.60 30.93
C LEU A 760 36.33 -2.17 29.45
N PHE A 761 37.52 -1.89 28.93
CA PHE A 761 37.75 -1.44 27.57
C PHE A 761 38.87 -2.23 26.88
N GLU A 762 38.81 -2.28 25.55
CA GLU A 762 39.84 -2.83 24.67
C GLU A 762 40.08 -1.81 23.54
N GLU A 763 41.33 -1.63 23.11
CA GLU A 763 41.65 -0.76 21.97
C GLU A 763 42.28 -1.59 20.86
N ILE A 764 41.79 -1.41 19.63
CA ILE A 764 42.25 -2.15 18.45
C ILE A 764 42.81 -1.14 17.44
N PRO A 765 44.06 -1.30 16.96
CA PRO A 765 44.60 -0.45 15.91
C PRO A 765 43.89 -0.72 14.58
N CYS A 766 43.61 0.32 13.81
CA CYS A 766 43.08 0.20 12.46
C CYS A 766 43.29 1.50 11.68
N GLY A 767 43.83 1.39 10.47
CA GLY A 767 43.96 2.54 9.55
C GLY A 767 42.71 2.79 8.70
N LEU A 768 41.71 1.91 8.82
CA LEU A 768 40.48 1.88 8.03
C LEU A 768 39.34 1.30 8.88
N ALA A 769 38.17 1.93 8.88
CA ALA A 769 37.01 1.44 9.62
C ALA A 769 35.71 1.49 8.82
N PHE A 770 34.86 0.47 8.97
CA PHE A 770 33.60 0.33 8.26
C PHE A 770 32.39 0.27 9.20
N ARG A 771 31.40 1.13 8.98
CA ARG A 771 30.07 1.04 9.63
C ARG A 771 29.19 0.04 8.90
N SER A 772 29.13 -1.20 9.38
CA SER A 772 28.25 -2.26 8.87
C SER A 772 27.11 -2.59 9.86
N ILE A 773 26.67 -1.61 10.64
CA ILE A 773 25.63 -1.74 11.68
C ILE A 773 24.18 -1.72 11.15
N GLY A 774 24.03 -1.84 9.83
CA GLY A 774 22.74 -1.90 9.13
C GLY A 774 22.33 -0.58 8.48
N TYR A 775 21.37 -0.71 7.57
CA TYR A 775 20.88 0.36 6.72
C TYR A 775 19.67 1.06 7.38
N LYS A 776 19.16 2.08 6.70
CA LYS A 776 17.90 2.77 7.02
C LYS A 776 17.22 3.14 5.69
N SER A 777 15.90 3.00 5.59
CA SER A 777 15.16 3.56 4.45
C SER A 777 14.91 5.05 4.66
N ILE A 778 14.68 5.78 3.57
CA ILE A 778 14.25 7.17 3.63
C ILE A 778 12.76 7.28 3.32
N GLN A 779 12.09 8.29 3.87
CA GLN A 779 10.73 8.65 3.46
C GLN A 779 10.82 9.44 2.15
N ILE A 780 10.95 8.72 1.02
CA ILE A 780 11.03 9.31 -0.34
C ILE A 780 9.80 10.15 -0.72
N ASP A 781 8.74 10.08 0.08
CA ASP A 781 7.40 10.53 -0.25
C ASP A 781 6.56 10.63 1.03
N VAL A 782 6.01 11.82 1.29
CA VAL A 782 5.34 12.15 2.55
C VAL A 782 4.00 11.43 2.75
N SER A 783 3.38 10.92 1.68
CA SER A 783 2.14 10.14 1.80
C SER A 783 2.40 8.71 2.31
N ILE A 784 3.65 8.24 2.24
CA ILE A 784 4.07 6.97 2.83
C ILE A 784 4.12 7.12 4.35
N PRO A 785 3.36 6.31 5.13
CA PRO A 785 3.45 6.32 6.58
C PRO A 785 4.79 5.72 7.02
N PHE A 786 5.65 6.51 7.66
CA PHE A 786 7.04 6.12 7.93
C PHE A 786 7.36 5.97 9.42
N ASN A 787 8.33 5.12 9.75
CA ASN A 787 8.92 5.01 11.08
C ASN A 787 10.39 5.46 11.02
N ALA A 788 10.63 6.74 11.36
CA ALA A 788 11.95 7.36 11.30
C ALA A 788 12.99 6.72 12.24
N LYS A 789 12.57 6.10 13.35
CA LYS A 789 13.44 5.40 14.31
C LYS A 789 13.93 4.06 13.77
N ASN A 790 13.05 3.29 13.13
CA ASN A 790 13.38 1.96 12.62
C ASN A 790 13.96 2.01 11.19
N GLY A 791 13.59 3.02 10.41
CA GLY A 791 14.00 3.16 9.00
C GLY A 791 13.14 2.35 8.04
N CYS A 792 11.84 2.22 8.32
CA CYS A 792 10.91 1.38 7.55
C CYS A 792 9.58 2.11 7.31
N ILE A 793 8.89 1.72 6.24
CA ILE A 793 7.48 2.02 6.04
C ILE A 793 6.64 1.28 7.10
N ARG A 794 5.55 1.89 7.57
CA ARG A 794 4.54 1.22 8.39
C ARG A 794 3.58 0.47 7.46
N HIS A 795 3.43 -0.82 7.68
CA HIS A 795 2.59 -1.69 6.84
C HIS A 795 1.95 -2.80 7.69
N LEU A 796 0.89 -3.41 7.17
CA LEU A 796 0.26 -4.62 7.73
C LEU A 796 0.33 -5.72 6.66
N GLY A 797 1.03 -6.82 6.93
CA GLY A 797 1.28 -7.89 5.94
C GLY A 797 2.12 -7.49 4.70
N GLY A 798 2.48 -6.21 4.59
CA GLY A 798 3.14 -5.61 3.43
C GLY A 798 2.22 -4.72 2.60
N LYS A 799 0.92 -4.63 2.93
CA LYS A 799 0.07 -3.50 2.53
C LYS A 799 0.43 -2.27 3.36
N VAL A 800 0.67 -1.16 2.69
CA VAL A 800 0.96 0.15 3.31
C VAL A 800 -0.32 0.96 3.44
N GLN A 801 -1.01 1.13 2.30
CA GLN A 801 -2.27 1.85 2.08
C GLN A 801 -2.97 1.16 0.90
N ASP A 802 -4.20 1.55 0.54
CA ASP A 802 -4.86 1.00 -0.66
C ASP A 802 -3.97 1.08 -1.90
N LYS A 803 -3.88 -0.02 -2.67
CA LYS A 803 -3.03 -0.17 -3.88
C LYS A 803 -1.56 0.17 -3.64
N LEU A 804 -1.11 0.31 -2.39
CA LEU A 804 0.23 0.68 -2.00
C LEU A 804 0.81 -0.41 -1.12
N TYR A 805 1.91 -0.97 -1.58
CA TYR A 805 2.52 -2.12 -0.94
C TYR A 805 3.98 -1.80 -0.68
N ALA A 806 4.57 -2.47 0.28
CA ALA A 806 6.01 -2.42 0.50
C ALA A 806 6.51 -3.85 0.69
N ALA A 807 7.57 -4.21 -0.02
CA ALA A 807 8.23 -5.50 0.14
C ALA A 807 9.76 -5.36 0.14
N GLY A 808 10.41 -6.33 0.76
CA GLY A 808 11.83 -6.26 1.04
C GLY A 808 12.15 -5.18 2.07
N TRP A 809 13.40 -4.72 2.05
CA TRP A 809 14.01 -3.96 3.15
C TRP A 809 13.31 -2.66 3.53
N VAL A 810 12.56 -2.06 2.60
CA VAL A 810 11.78 -0.85 2.84
C VAL A 810 10.56 -1.09 3.75
N ALA A 811 10.03 -2.32 3.74
CA ALA A 811 8.97 -2.81 4.61
C ALA A 811 9.54 -3.49 5.86
N THR A 812 10.30 -4.57 5.65
CA THR A 812 10.79 -5.46 6.71
C THR A 812 11.90 -4.86 7.57
N GLY A 813 12.43 -3.71 7.16
CA GLY A 813 13.77 -3.27 7.55
C GLY A 813 14.86 -4.07 6.82
N PRO A 814 16.11 -3.55 6.82
CA PRO A 814 17.24 -4.12 6.10
C PRO A 814 17.84 -5.34 6.82
N VAL A 815 17.06 -6.41 6.86
CA VAL A 815 17.37 -7.68 7.51
C VAL A 815 16.86 -8.80 6.60
N GLY A 816 17.68 -9.84 6.40
CA GLY A 816 17.35 -10.98 5.54
C GLY A 816 17.95 -10.90 4.13
N VAL A 817 18.17 -12.08 3.56
CA VAL A 817 18.76 -12.33 2.24
C VAL A 817 17.73 -12.23 1.11
N ILE A 818 18.17 -12.32 -0.16
CA ILE A 818 17.31 -12.31 -1.35
C ILE A 818 16.15 -13.31 -1.24
N LEU A 819 16.37 -14.52 -0.70
CA LEU A 819 15.30 -15.50 -0.52
C LEU A 819 14.18 -15.00 0.40
N SER A 820 14.51 -14.39 1.55
CA SER A 820 13.49 -13.79 2.43
C SER A 820 12.82 -12.56 1.81
N THR A 821 13.58 -11.73 1.07
CA THR A 821 13.04 -10.62 0.28
C THR A 821 12.08 -11.12 -0.81
N MET A 822 12.41 -12.23 -1.48
CA MET A 822 11.58 -12.88 -2.49
C MET A 822 10.33 -13.50 -1.88
N THR A 823 10.44 -14.24 -0.77
CA THR A 823 9.27 -14.79 -0.06
C THR A 823 8.34 -13.67 0.43
N ASN A 824 8.88 -12.57 0.96
CA ASN A 824 8.08 -11.40 1.31
C ASN A 824 7.47 -10.73 0.06
N ALA A 825 8.24 -10.53 -1.02
CA ALA A 825 7.72 -9.99 -2.27
C ALA A 825 6.76 -10.94 -3.01
N PHE A 826 6.75 -12.24 -2.70
CA PHE A 826 5.75 -13.21 -3.16
C PHE A 826 4.52 -13.22 -2.25
N GLN A 827 4.68 -13.10 -0.93
CA GLN A 827 3.55 -12.88 -0.02
C GLN A 827 2.82 -11.60 -0.41
N VAL A 828 3.56 -10.49 -0.56
CA VAL A 828 3.05 -9.18 -0.98
C VAL A 828 2.61 -9.20 -2.45
N GLY A 829 3.31 -9.91 -3.35
CA GLY A 829 2.89 -10.09 -4.75
C GLY A 829 1.61 -10.91 -4.91
N THR A 830 1.38 -11.87 -4.01
CA THR A 830 0.17 -12.68 -3.92
C THR A 830 -0.95 -11.94 -3.18
N LEU A 831 -0.61 -11.04 -2.26
CA LEU A 831 -1.51 -10.06 -1.61
C LEU A 831 -2.02 -9.06 -2.68
N ILE A 832 -1.11 -8.35 -3.35
CA ILE A 832 -1.34 -7.59 -4.61
C ILE A 832 -2.23 -8.37 -5.57
N SER A 833 -1.89 -9.63 -5.87
CA SER A 833 -2.65 -10.47 -6.80
C SER A 833 -4.01 -10.98 -6.26
N LYS A 834 -4.43 -10.60 -5.07
CA LYS A 834 -5.82 -10.72 -4.57
C LYS A 834 -6.52 -9.36 -4.64
N GLU A 835 -5.85 -8.28 -4.26
CA GLU A 835 -6.40 -6.91 -4.24
C GLU A 835 -6.52 -6.25 -5.63
N LEU A 836 -5.85 -6.80 -6.65
CA LEU A 836 -5.92 -6.35 -8.05
C LEU A 836 -7.31 -6.52 -8.72
N SER A 837 -8.36 -5.88 -8.19
CA SER A 837 -9.77 -6.02 -8.59
C SER A 837 -10.18 -5.29 -9.89
N ILE A 838 -11.30 -5.69 -10.54
CA ILE A 838 -11.47 -5.73 -12.03
C ILE A 838 -12.41 -4.71 -12.70
N ILE A 839 -11.92 -4.01 -13.76
CA ILE A 839 -12.63 -2.90 -14.49
C ILE A 839 -12.40 -2.86 -16.05
N GLU A 840 -11.47 -2.05 -16.64
CA GLU A 840 -11.64 -1.42 -18.01
C GLU A 840 -10.50 -1.40 -19.09
N ASN A 841 -9.34 -0.67 -19.00
CA ASN A 841 -7.96 -0.91 -19.60
C ASN A 841 -6.63 -0.09 -19.15
N LYS A 842 -6.41 0.44 -17.89
CA LYS A 842 -5.30 1.31 -17.14
C LYS A 842 -4.21 1.77 -18.28
N PRO A 843 -3.92 3.08 -18.53
CA PRO A 843 -2.74 3.57 -19.28
C PRO A 843 -1.36 2.95 -18.98
N GLY A 844 -0.97 2.79 -17.72
CA GLY A 844 0.31 2.18 -17.34
C GLY A 844 1.46 3.03 -17.82
N PHE A 845 2.39 2.40 -18.55
CA PHE A 845 3.45 3.14 -19.21
C PHE A 845 2.94 4.20 -20.21
N ILE A 846 1.76 4.06 -20.84
CA ILE A 846 1.25 5.07 -21.79
C ILE A 846 0.87 6.37 -21.05
N GLY A 847 0.41 6.28 -19.81
CA GLY A 847 0.17 7.43 -18.95
C GLY A 847 1.45 7.90 -18.29
N LEU A 848 2.30 6.97 -17.85
CA LEU A 848 3.63 7.27 -17.30
C LEU A 848 4.53 8.01 -18.31
N SER A 849 4.49 7.67 -19.59
CA SER A 849 5.24 8.34 -20.68
C SER A 849 4.71 9.73 -20.99
N LYS A 850 3.37 9.91 -20.98
CA LYS A 850 2.75 11.23 -21.02
C LYS A 850 3.14 12.07 -19.80
N ILE A 851 3.28 11.42 -18.65
CA ILE A 851 3.78 11.90 -17.35
C ILE A 851 5.32 11.69 -17.26
N LEU A 852 6.02 11.71 -18.40
CA LEU A 852 7.48 11.79 -18.53
C LEU A 852 7.90 12.89 -19.52
N ASN A 853 7.22 13.01 -20.66
CA ASN A 853 7.65 13.93 -21.72
C ASN A 853 7.42 15.43 -21.38
N GLN A 854 6.29 15.79 -20.74
CA GLN A 854 5.89 17.17 -20.45
C GLN A 854 6.75 17.89 -19.38
N LYS A 855 7.57 17.20 -18.56
CA LYS A 855 8.57 17.82 -17.65
C LYS A 855 10.01 17.69 -18.21
N GLY A 856 10.14 17.38 -19.50
CA GLY A 856 11.44 17.30 -20.17
C GLY A 856 12.30 16.12 -19.72
N VAL A 857 11.70 14.97 -19.39
CA VAL A 857 12.45 13.81 -18.91
C VAL A 857 12.98 12.94 -20.06
N PRO A 858 14.28 12.59 -20.07
CA PRO A 858 14.80 11.47 -20.85
C PRO A 858 14.48 10.14 -20.17
N MET A 859 13.67 9.29 -20.81
CA MET A 859 13.41 7.92 -20.36
C MET A 859 14.47 6.94 -20.88
N ILE A 860 14.80 5.93 -20.08
CA ILE A 860 15.57 4.75 -20.51
C ILE A 860 14.65 3.54 -20.45
N SER A 861 14.29 2.95 -21.59
CA SER A 861 13.53 1.69 -21.62
C SER A 861 14.42 0.49 -21.25
N TYR A 862 13.83 -0.70 -21.14
CA TYR A 862 14.64 -1.92 -20.98
C TYR A 862 15.59 -2.15 -22.16
N ASN A 863 15.22 -1.78 -23.40
CA ASN A 863 16.08 -1.95 -24.57
C ASN A 863 17.23 -0.94 -24.56
N ASP A 864 16.99 0.28 -24.08
CA ASP A 864 18.02 1.31 -23.91
C ASP A 864 18.98 0.95 -22.78
N TRP A 865 18.46 0.36 -21.70
CA TRP A 865 19.29 -0.35 -20.72
C TRP A 865 20.09 -1.50 -21.37
N LYS A 866 19.53 -2.30 -22.27
CA LYS A 866 20.29 -3.34 -22.98
C LYS A 866 21.36 -2.77 -23.93
N LYS A 867 21.27 -1.52 -24.41
CA LYS A 867 22.39 -0.83 -25.07
C LYS A 867 23.56 -0.63 -24.10
N ILE A 868 23.27 -0.10 -22.90
CA ILE A 868 24.26 0.04 -21.81
C ILE A 868 24.84 -1.34 -21.46
N ASP A 869 23.98 -2.32 -21.16
CA ASP A 869 24.33 -3.70 -20.79
C ASP A 869 25.23 -4.37 -21.82
N ASN A 870 24.95 -4.20 -23.12
CA ASN A 870 25.78 -4.72 -24.20
C ASN A 870 27.16 -4.03 -24.23
N VAL A 871 27.23 -2.69 -24.10
CA VAL A 871 28.52 -1.98 -24.02
C VAL A 871 29.31 -2.40 -22.78
N GLU A 872 28.65 -2.62 -21.64
CA GLU A 872 29.29 -3.19 -20.44
C GLU A 872 29.84 -4.61 -20.71
N CYS A 873 29.09 -5.46 -21.41
CA CYS A 873 29.51 -6.83 -21.74
C CYS A 873 30.65 -6.85 -22.76
N GLU A 874 30.65 -6.01 -23.80
CA GLU A 874 31.77 -5.93 -24.76
C GLU A 874 33.05 -5.39 -24.10
N ARG A 875 32.95 -4.33 -23.27
CA ARG A 875 34.08 -3.88 -22.43
C ARG A 875 34.55 -4.98 -21.47
N GLY A 876 33.62 -5.75 -20.93
CA GLY A 876 33.90 -6.94 -20.11
C GLY A 876 34.73 -7.98 -20.86
N LYS A 877 34.30 -8.41 -22.06
CA LYS A 877 35.01 -9.40 -22.88
C LYS A 877 36.44 -8.99 -23.17
N ILE A 878 36.67 -7.72 -23.53
CA ILE A 878 38.02 -7.15 -23.78
C ILE A 878 38.92 -7.28 -22.55
N LEU A 879 38.35 -7.17 -21.34
CA LEU A 879 39.04 -7.27 -20.06
C LEU A 879 39.03 -8.69 -19.44
N GLY A 880 38.47 -9.70 -20.11
CA GLY A 880 38.32 -11.07 -19.56
C GLY A 880 37.25 -11.20 -18.46
N LYS A 881 36.28 -10.29 -18.42
CA LYS A 881 35.27 -10.12 -17.37
C LYS A 881 33.85 -10.36 -17.91
N PRO A 882 32.87 -10.74 -17.06
CA PRO A 882 31.47 -10.86 -17.47
C PRO A 882 30.86 -9.51 -17.91
N ARG A 883 31.39 -8.39 -17.40
CA ARG A 883 31.06 -7.01 -17.78
C ARG A 883 32.05 -6.03 -17.16
N GLU A 884 32.17 -4.83 -17.73
CA GLU A 884 32.71 -3.65 -17.07
C GLU A 884 31.60 -2.61 -16.90
N LYS A 885 31.35 -2.16 -15.67
CA LYS A 885 30.19 -1.31 -15.36
C LYS A 885 30.46 0.15 -15.72
N ILE A 886 29.52 0.77 -16.42
CA ILE A 886 29.55 2.22 -16.67
C ILE A 886 29.07 2.94 -15.40
N VAL A 887 29.77 4.02 -15.01
CA VAL A 887 29.49 4.78 -13.78
C VAL A 887 29.26 6.28 -13.98
N ASP A 888 29.53 6.83 -15.16
CA ASP A 888 29.10 8.19 -15.51
C ASP A 888 27.66 8.17 -16.04
N ILE A 889 26.77 8.90 -15.38
CA ILE A 889 25.35 9.01 -15.73
C ILE A 889 25.18 9.65 -17.11
N ASN A 890 26.07 10.56 -17.53
CA ASN A 890 26.01 11.19 -18.85
C ASN A 890 26.34 10.18 -19.95
N GLU A 891 27.42 9.40 -19.78
CA GLU A 891 27.80 8.32 -20.70
C GLU A 891 26.67 7.27 -20.82
N MET A 892 26.03 6.91 -19.70
CA MET A 892 24.86 6.03 -19.70
C MET A 892 23.69 6.60 -20.50
N LEU A 893 23.38 7.89 -20.35
CA LEU A 893 22.32 8.56 -21.11
C LEU A 893 22.66 8.63 -22.60
N GLU A 894 23.90 8.95 -22.95
CA GLU A 894 24.34 8.96 -24.35
C GLU A 894 24.25 7.59 -25.02
N ILE A 895 24.64 6.52 -24.33
CA ILE A 895 24.57 5.14 -24.86
C ILE A 895 23.12 4.67 -24.97
N ALA A 896 22.27 5.07 -24.03
CA ALA A 896 20.86 4.69 -24.00
C ALA A 896 19.99 5.44 -25.04
N LEU A 897 20.27 6.72 -25.30
CA LEU A 897 19.43 7.59 -26.13
C LEU A 897 19.91 7.71 -27.59
N LYS A 898 21.01 7.05 -27.96
CA LYS A 898 21.42 6.77 -29.36
C LYS A 898 20.64 5.59 -29.93
#